data_AF-A0AAP2DEU5-F1
#
_entry.id   AF-A0AAP2DEU5-F1
#
_cell.length_a   1.000
_cell.length_b   1.000
_cell.length_c   1.000
_cell.angle_alpha   90.00
_cell.angle_beta   90.00
_cell.angle_gamma   90.00
#
_symmetry.space_group_name_H-M   'P 1'
#
loop_
_entity.id
_entity.type
_entity.pdbx_description
1 polymer ?
#
loop_
_entity_poly.entity_id
_entity_poly.type
_entity_poly.pdbx_seq_one_letter_code
_entity_poly.pdbx_strand_id
1 'polypeptide(L)'
;MRSKTIVLLAWGCLWLSTAHAQNKNYVSNRAPLQPTPFVALPLGSITPRGWLATQLDLQKDGLTGHAEALYAELRSDAAWLGGTAPDSDWERPTYYLRGLVGLAYTLHDAELKQRAQKWIDWALSSQAADGSFGPTTNSDWWARMPMLYALCDYHEATHDARVIPFLTRYFQYQLAALDRRPLKEWASARAADNVDVIFWLYNRTGDAFLLQLSAKIKEQAYNYTDIFSQNTFLTDFHGDFFPKHGVNVAQAYKYGPVFYQQTHNAKDKNAFLQGIRNLEPYHTHITGMNSCTEFLSGNASIQGVELCSTAERMFCDEIAMRILGDATIGDELEKIAFNQLPAGISPDFRQHQYYTLPNQVQSKDGHNGFGQDYANGVVPGPYSGYPCCRFNLHMAWPKYTQHCWMATAGNGLAATAYAPSNVQAKVANGIPVTITEETGYPFEEQIRFTIAIDRATSFPLQLRIPAWCANPVVKVNGKAQKGVTPGTYYTITRTWKNNDKVVLDLPMTLQTSTWVNHSVGIEHGPLVYTLQMEEQWKRKKEHTFDGIDFSEYEVLPANDWNYGLVIDPKAPAKSITVERTAMPQNPFRPETTPVRLKVKARKVEGWGLAANGVHAAEPPVNAQPTGPEQQVTLVPFGAQRIRVTYFPLVGAAVTPAQQTFADPFTADGKNPWVNFGGGWQQTGGKYYSESYNIDGAKSVVTTSNFDNLTMDATVTILNDATEGGVLFRTSVPTVGVDAYKGYYAAISTKGSLILGKSNNAWQSLQEIPATITKDKAYHLRVVAQGDRIQVYLDDMTTPQITVTDATYASGAIGLRQYSGTDTSDPSGKTVIYEKVSAQRTGR
;
A
#
# COMPACT_ATOMS: atom_id res chain seq x y z
N MET A 1 4.26 -56.24 -29.07
CA MET A 1 3.31 -55.83 -30.13
C MET A 1 1.94 -55.60 -29.51
N ARG A 2 1.52 -54.33 -29.39
CA ARG A 2 0.14 -53.80 -29.44
C ARG A 2 0.14 -52.41 -28.81
N SER A 3 0.20 -51.42 -29.70
CA SER A 3 0.02 -49.99 -29.45
C SER A 3 -1.42 -49.71 -28.99
N LYS A 4 -1.59 -48.85 -27.98
CA LYS A 4 -2.89 -48.28 -27.59
C LYS A 4 -2.90 -46.81 -28.00
N THR A 5 -3.73 -46.51 -29.00
CA THR A 5 -4.04 -45.17 -29.50
C THR A 5 -4.82 -44.38 -28.45
N ILE A 6 -4.30 -43.22 -28.05
CA ILE A 6 -5.00 -42.22 -27.23
C ILE A 6 -5.76 -41.29 -28.18
N VAL A 7 -7.07 -41.19 -28.00
CA VAL A 7 -7.94 -40.24 -28.70
C VAL A 7 -7.89 -38.91 -27.95
N LEU A 8 -7.27 -37.90 -28.55
CA LEU A 8 -7.33 -36.50 -28.14
C LEU A 8 -8.64 -35.88 -28.66
N LEU A 9 -9.58 -35.61 -27.75
CA LEU A 9 -10.75 -34.78 -28.02
C LEU A 9 -10.34 -33.31 -27.88
N ALA A 10 -10.10 -32.66 -29.03
CA ALA A 10 -9.89 -31.23 -29.11
C ALA A 10 -11.23 -30.50 -28.88
N TRP A 11 -11.37 -29.83 -27.73
CA TRP A 11 -12.37 -28.78 -27.53
C TRP A 11 -11.88 -27.52 -28.22
N GLY A 12 -12.31 -27.31 -29.47
CA GLY A 12 -12.13 -26.05 -30.17
C GLY A 12 -13.00 -24.98 -29.52
N CYS A 13 -12.39 -24.10 -28.72
CA CYS A 13 -12.97 -22.80 -28.42
C CYS A 13 -13.08 -22.02 -29.74
N LEU A 14 -14.30 -21.81 -30.20
CA LEU A 14 -14.61 -20.85 -31.25
C LEU A 14 -14.30 -19.44 -30.72
N TRP A 15 -13.08 -18.98 -30.98
CA TRP A 15 -12.75 -17.56 -30.97
C TRP A 15 -13.44 -16.92 -32.17
N LEU A 16 -14.71 -16.54 -32.00
CA LEU A 16 -15.31 -15.55 -32.87
C LEU A 16 -14.52 -14.26 -32.66
N SER A 17 -13.84 -13.83 -33.72
CA SER A 17 -13.23 -12.50 -33.82
C SER A 17 -14.32 -11.45 -33.66
N THR A 18 -14.53 -10.99 -32.42
CA THR A 18 -15.33 -9.80 -32.16
C THR A 18 -14.60 -8.62 -32.79
N ALA A 19 -15.17 -8.02 -33.84
CA ALA A 19 -14.87 -6.64 -34.15
C ALA A 19 -14.92 -5.87 -32.82
N HIS A 20 -13.80 -5.26 -32.42
CA HIS A 20 -13.58 -4.70 -31.08
C HIS A 20 -14.74 -3.77 -30.71
N ALA A 21 -15.67 -4.24 -29.88
CA ALA A 21 -16.82 -3.44 -29.47
C ALA A 21 -16.30 -2.23 -28.68
N GLN A 22 -16.70 -1.03 -29.09
CA GLN A 22 -16.44 0.21 -28.36
C GLN A 22 -17.76 0.71 -27.78
N ASN A 23 -17.68 1.28 -26.57
CA ASN A 23 -18.82 1.97 -25.99
C ASN A 23 -19.13 3.21 -26.84
N LYS A 24 -20.42 3.39 -27.18
CA LYS A 24 -20.92 4.48 -28.02
C LYS A 24 -21.50 5.65 -27.22
N ASN A 25 -21.77 5.44 -25.94
CA ASN A 25 -22.33 6.44 -25.05
C ASN A 25 -21.24 7.28 -24.36
N TYR A 26 -20.05 6.72 -24.22
CA TYR A 26 -18.91 7.31 -23.51
C TYR A 26 -17.63 7.18 -24.32
N VAL A 27 -16.67 8.07 -24.04
CA VAL A 27 -15.41 8.16 -24.79
C VAL A 27 -14.55 6.93 -24.54
N SER A 28 -14.52 6.02 -25.51
CA SER A 28 -13.68 4.81 -25.49
C SER A 28 -12.27 5.08 -26.02
N ASN A 29 -11.35 4.14 -25.80
CA ASN A 29 -10.02 4.20 -26.41
C ASN A 29 -10.09 4.28 -27.93
N ARG A 30 -9.44 5.29 -28.50
CA ARG A 30 -9.29 5.48 -29.94
C ARG A 30 -8.09 4.68 -30.46
N ALA A 31 -8.24 4.02 -31.61
CA ALA A 31 -7.13 3.33 -32.27
C ALA A 31 -5.99 4.33 -32.59
N PRO A 32 -4.72 3.99 -32.34
CA PRO A 32 -4.20 2.63 -32.15
C PRO A 32 -4.13 2.17 -30.69
N LEU A 33 -4.64 2.92 -29.69
CA LEU A 33 -4.64 2.41 -28.31
C LEU A 33 -5.45 1.12 -28.20
N GLN A 34 -5.01 0.20 -27.33
CA GLN A 34 -5.75 -1.02 -27.02
C GLN A 34 -7.16 -0.66 -26.52
N PRO A 35 -8.20 -1.31 -27.03
CA PRO A 35 -9.52 -1.21 -26.43
C PRO A 35 -9.47 -1.65 -24.97
N THR A 36 -10.08 -0.87 -24.07
CA THR A 36 -10.24 -1.23 -22.67
C THR A 36 -11.61 -1.88 -22.45
N PRO A 37 -11.74 -2.84 -21.52
CA PRO A 37 -13.02 -3.47 -21.20
C PRO A 37 -14.02 -2.50 -20.58
N PHE A 38 -13.50 -1.50 -19.85
CA PHE A 38 -14.28 -0.50 -19.14
C PHE A 38 -13.93 0.93 -19.55
N VAL A 39 -14.92 1.80 -19.41
CA VAL A 39 -14.82 3.26 -19.59
C VAL A 39 -15.34 3.91 -18.32
N ALA A 40 -14.57 4.85 -17.75
CA ALA A 40 -15.00 5.61 -16.58
C ALA A 40 -16.27 6.43 -16.93
N LEU A 41 -17.20 6.49 -15.98
CA LEU A 41 -18.38 7.34 -16.12
C LEU A 41 -18.03 8.80 -15.81
N PRO A 42 -18.74 9.78 -16.40
CA PRO A 42 -18.56 11.19 -16.06
C PRO A 42 -18.71 11.42 -14.55
N LEU A 43 -17.86 12.27 -13.96
CA LEU A 43 -17.92 12.59 -12.53
C LEU A 43 -19.31 13.15 -12.17
N GLY A 44 -19.89 12.65 -11.08
CA GLY A 44 -21.27 12.94 -10.68
C GLY A 44 -22.32 11.97 -11.24
N SER A 45 -21.93 11.00 -12.09
CA SER A 45 -22.84 9.92 -12.52
C SER A 45 -23.16 8.94 -11.40
N ILE A 46 -22.33 8.87 -10.36
CA ILE A 46 -22.48 7.97 -9.22
C ILE A 46 -22.64 8.82 -7.98
N THR A 47 -23.71 8.59 -7.23
CA THR A 47 -23.97 9.25 -5.95
C THR A 47 -23.89 8.26 -4.81
N PRO A 48 -23.22 8.60 -3.70
CA PRO A 48 -23.06 7.71 -2.57
C PRO A 48 -24.38 7.55 -1.81
N ARG A 49 -24.55 6.42 -1.13
CA ARG A 49 -25.65 6.16 -0.19
C ARG A 49 -25.08 5.55 1.09
N GLY A 50 -25.95 5.31 2.08
CA GLY A 50 -25.60 4.53 3.29
C GLY A 50 -24.32 5.03 3.96
N TRP A 51 -23.45 4.08 4.34
CA TRP A 51 -22.19 4.42 5.01
C TRP A 51 -21.23 5.23 4.14
N LEU A 52 -21.24 5.03 2.82
CA LEU A 52 -20.34 5.75 1.91
C LEU A 52 -20.70 7.24 1.86
N ALA A 53 -21.99 7.55 1.83
CA ALA A 53 -22.46 8.94 1.93
C ALA A 53 -22.00 9.57 3.25
N THR A 54 -22.14 8.84 4.36
CA THR A 54 -21.65 9.30 5.66
C THR A 54 -20.14 9.57 5.66
N GLN A 55 -19.30 8.75 5.02
CA GLN A 55 -17.86 9.03 4.95
C GLN A 55 -17.54 10.29 4.14
N LEU A 56 -18.23 10.52 3.02
CA LEU A 56 -18.02 11.72 2.20
C LEU A 56 -18.54 12.99 2.89
N ASP A 57 -19.65 12.90 3.61
CA ASP A 57 -20.18 13.99 4.43
C ASP A 57 -19.21 14.34 5.58
N LEU A 58 -18.70 13.33 6.30
CA LEU A 58 -17.67 13.55 7.33
C LEU A 58 -16.40 14.17 6.75
N GLN A 59 -15.98 13.74 5.56
CA GLN A 59 -14.83 14.33 4.87
C GLN A 59 -15.07 15.80 4.51
N LYS A 60 -16.27 16.13 4.00
CA LYS A 60 -16.70 17.51 3.75
C LYS A 60 -16.67 18.32 5.04
N ASP A 61 -17.29 17.83 6.11
CA ASP A 61 -17.42 18.55 7.38
C ASP A 61 -16.12 18.53 8.22
N GLY A 62 -15.12 17.77 7.77
CA GLY A 62 -13.81 17.62 8.39
C GLY A 62 -12.69 18.25 7.56
N LEU A 63 -11.59 17.51 7.41
CA LEU A 63 -10.34 18.05 6.85
C LEU A 63 -10.51 18.63 5.44
N THR A 64 -11.34 18.07 4.55
CA THR A 64 -11.47 18.61 3.18
C THR A 64 -12.18 19.96 3.14
N GLY A 65 -13.33 20.09 3.81
CA GLY A 65 -14.03 21.38 3.86
C GLY A 65 -13.25 22.43 4.63
N HIS A 66 -12.42 22.07 5.60
CA HIS A 66 -11.69 23.06 6.40
C HIS A 66 -10.23 23.30 5.96
N ALA A 67 -9.74 22.59 4.94
CA ALA A 67 -8.34 22.66 4.49
C ALA A 67 -7.85 24.09 4.17
N GLU A 68 -8.64 24.89 3.45
CA GLU A 68 -8.26 26.26 3.06
C GLU A 68 -8.11 27.22 4.25
N ALA A 69 -8.76 26.90 5.38
CA ALA A 69 -8.61 27.65 6.61
C ALA A 69 -7.41 27.16 7.45
N LEU A 70 -7.27 25.82 7.54
CA LEU A 70 -6.25 25.15 8.35
C LEU A 70 -4.84 25.33 7.76
N TYR A 71 -4.69 25.31 6.44
CA TYR A 71 -3.38 25.23 5.80
C TYR A 71 -3.03 26.51 5.07
N ALA A 72 -1.87 27.09 5.42
CA ALA A 72 -1.40 28.34 4.85
C ALA A 72 -1.21 28.24 3.32
N GLU A 73 -0.81 27.07 2.84
CA GLU A 73 -0.55 26.78 1.42
C GLU A 73 -1.82 26.83 0.55
N LEU A 74 -3.01 26.84 1.16
CA LEU A 74 -4.31 26.86 0.48
C LEU A 74 -5.08 28.17 0.66
N ARG A 75 -4.48 29.17 1.31
CA ARG A 75 -5.12 30.47 1.54
C ARG A 75 -5.17 31.29 0.25
N SER A 76 -5.79 32.47 0.34
CA SER A 76 -5.98 33.37 -0.80
C SER A 76 -4.68 33.85 -1.46
N ASP A 77 -3.54 33.73 -0.77
CA ASP A 77 -2.20 34.08 -1.25
C ASP A 77 -1.38 32.87 -1.75
N ALA A 78 -2.02 31.71 -1.97
CA ALA A 78 -1.38 30.56 -2.61
C ALA A 78 -0.84 30.92 -4.01
N ALA A 79 0.32 30.37 -4.40
CA ALA A 79 0.91 30.60 -5.71
C ALA A 79 0.05 30.03 -6.84
N TRP A 80 -0.65 28.90 -6.59
CA TRP A 80 -1.74 28.39 -7.46
C TRP A 80 -3.02 29.24 -7.45
N LEU A 81 -2.97 30.45 -6.88
CA LEU A 81 -3.95 31.54 -7.02
C LEU A 81 -3.27 32.88 -7.35
N GLY A 82 -2.00 32.86 -7.76
CA GLY A 82 -1.23 34.04 -8.18
C GLY A 82 -0.54 34.77 -7.04
N GLY A 83 -0.55 34.22 -5.82
CA GLY A 83 0.16 34.76 -4.67
C GLY A 83 1.58 34.22 -4.51
N THR A 84 2.10 34.30 -3.29
CA THR A 84 3.50 33.98 -2.95
C THR A 84 3.63 33.18 -1.66
N ALA A 85 2.57 32.50 -1.21
CA ALA A 85 2.62 31.69 0.00
C ALA A 85 3.74 30.63 -0.11
N PRO A 86 4.56 30.43 0.93
CA PRO A 86 5.59 29.40 0.92
C PRO A 86 5.03 28.01 0.64
N ASP A 87 5.80 27.17 -0.06
CA ASP A 87 5.47 25.80 -0.44
C ASP A 87 4.14 25.61 -1.20
N SER A 88 3.58 26.68 -1.75
CA SER A 88 2.28 26.65 -2.45
C SER A 88 2.41 26.67 -3.98
N ASP A 89 3.61 26.60 -4.53
CA ASP A 89 3.86 26.64 -5.99
C ASP A 89 4.11 25.26 -6.62
N TRP A 90 4.14 24.21 -5.79
CA TRP A 90 4.41 22.84 -6.19
C TRP A 90 3.13 21.98 -6.18
N GLU A 91 3.13 20.85 -5.46
CA GLU A 91 2.12 19.79 -5.44
C GLU A 91 0.99 19.99 -4.42
N ARG A 92 1.23 20.70 -3.31
CA ARG A 92 0.25 20.76 -2.18
C ARG A 92 -1.14 21.27 -2.62
N PRO A 93 -1.28 22.44 -3.28
CA PRO A 93 -2.61 22.91 -3.69
C PRO A 93 -3.25 22.07 -4.79
N THR A 94 -2.45 21.49 -5.68
CA THR A 94 -2.97 20.71 -6.81
C THR A 94 -3.49 19.34 -6.37
N TYR A 95 -2.87 18.71 -5.37
CA TYR A 95 -3.41 17.52 -4.71
C TYR A 95 -4.72 17.80 -3.98
N TYR A 96 -4.78 18.88 -3.19
CA TYR A 96 -6.02 19.28 -2.52
C TYR A 96 -7.14 19.51 -3.53
N LEU A 97 -6.87 20.26 -4.60
CA LEU A 97 -7.87 20.57 -5.62
C LEU A 97 -8.41 19.30 -6.29
N ARG A 98 -7.55 18.32 -6.59
CA ARG A 98 -7.95 17.04 -7.18
C ARG A 98 -8.98 16.31 -6.29
N GLY A 99 -8.73 16.27 -4.98
CA GLY A 99 -9.69 15.72 -4.02
C GLY A 99 -10.97 16.56 -3.88
N LEU A 100 -10.82 17.89 -3.82
CA LEU A 100 -11.95 18.83 -3.70
C LEU A 100 -12.92 18.74 -4.87
N VAL A 101 -12.42 18.70 -6.12
CA VAL A 101 -13.26 18.52 -7.32
C VAL A 101 -14.00 17.19 -7.23
N GLY A 102 -13.30 16.10 -6.93
CA GLY A 102 -13.92 14.79 -6.76
C GLY A 102 -15.06 14.81 -5.75
N LEU A 103 -14.83 15.37 -4.56
CA LEU A 103 -15.82 15.44 -3.48
C LEU A 103 -17.02 16.34 -3.86
N ALA A 104 -16.74 17.56 -4.34
CA ALA A 104 -17.74 18.57 -4.64
C ALA A 104 -18.79 18.09 -5.65
N TYR A 105 -18.33 17.44 -6.72
CA TYR A 105 -19.23 16.98 -7.79
C TYR A 105 -19.87 15.62 -7.46
N THR A 106 -19.24 14.77 -6.66
CA THR A 106 -19.83 13.51 -6.16
C THR A 106 -20.99 13.77 -5.18
N LEU A 107 -20.84 14.75 -4.28
CA LEU A 107 -21.90 15.15 -3.34
C LEU A 107 -22.94 16.10 -3.94
N HIS A 108 -22.69 16.59 -5.16
CA HIS A 108 -23.40 17.71 -5.77
C HIS A 108 -23.43 18.99 -4.90
N ASP A 109 -22.46 19.18 -4.00
CA ASP A 109 -22.43 20.26 -3.04
C ASP A 109 -22.11 21.62 -3.68
N ALA A 110 -22.98 22.61 -3.49
CA ALA A 110 -22.85 23.91 -4.15
C ALA A 110 -21.66 24.74 -3.63
N GLU A 111 -21.37 24.67 -2.33
CA GLU A 111 -20.31 25.45 -1.71
C GLU A 111 -18.93 24.91 -2.09
N LEU A 112 -18.75 23.58 -2.02
CA LEU A 112 -17.49 22.95 -2.45
C LEU A 112 -17.25 23.15 -3.95
N LYS A 113 -18.31 23.13 -4.78
CA LYS A 113 -18.17 23.44 -6.22
C LYS A 113 -17.69 24.87 -6.44
N GLN A 114 -18.25 25.84 -5.73
CA GLN A 114 -17.81 27.24 -5.82
C GLN A 114 -16.33 27.38 -5.41
N ARG A 115 -15.90 26.68 -4.36
CA ARG A 115 -14.51 26.67 -3.93
C ARG A 115 -13.59 26.06 -4.97
N ALA A 116 -13.96 24.90 -5.52
CA ALA A 116 -13.20 24.25 -6.59
C ALA A 116 -13.07 25.16 -7.83
N GLN A 117 -14.17 25.82 -8.21
CA GLN A 117 -14.24 26.69 -9.38
C GLN A 117 -13.17 27.80 -9.34
N LYS A 118 -12.95 28.42 -8.17
CA LYS A 118 -11.91 29.45 -7.96
C LYS A 118 -10.53 28.98 -8.46
N TRP A 119 -10.13 27.78 -8.07
CA TRP A 119 -8.83 27.21 -8.44
C TRP A 119 -8.79 26.80 -9.92
N ILE A 120 -9.87 26.23 -10.42
CA ILE A 120 -10.00 25.81 -11.83
C ILE A 120 -9.89 27.02 -12.76
N ASP A 121 -10.62 28.10 -12.48
CA ASP A 121 -10.61 29.31 -13.29
C ASP A 121 -9.24 29.98 -13.28
N TRP A 122 -8.56 29.99 -12.12
CA TRP A 122 -7.18 30.49 -12.06
C TRP A 122 -6.24 29.63 -12.89
N ALA A 123 -6.27 28.30 -12.75
CA ALA A 123 -5.39 27.39 -13.48
C ALA A 123 -5.56 27.55 -15.00
N LEU A 124 -6.79 27.59 -15.49
CA LEU A 124 -7.09 27.81 -16.91
C LEU A 124 -6.62 29.18 -17.40
N SER A 125 -6.74 30.22 -16.57
CA SER A 125 -6.33 31.59 -16.89
C SER A 125 -4.82 31.82 -16.79
N SER A 126 -4.08 30.92 -16.13
CA SER A 126 -2.62 31.00 -15.98
C SER A 126 -1.83 30.57 -17.23
N GLN A 127 -2.51 30.10 -18.30
CA GLN A 127 -1.83 29.60 -19.50
C GLN A 127 -1.11 30.72 -20.26
N ALA A 128 0.21 30.60 -20.39
CA ALA A 128 1.03 31.51 -21.16
C ALA A 128 0.86 31.32 -22.68
N ALA A 129 1.47 32.22 -23.46
CA ALA A 129 1.40 32.17 -24.92
C ALA A 129 1.98 30.88 -25.51
N ASP A 130 3.05 30.35 -24.92
CA ASP A 130 3.73 29.13 -25.35
C ASP A 130 2.97 27.84 -24.98
N GLY A 131 1.92 27.92 -24.16
CA GLY A 131 1.12 26.79 -23.70
C GLY A 131 1.47 26.29 -22.29
N SER A 132 2.55 26.77 -21.68
CA SER A 132 2.86 26.51 -20.26
C SER A 132 1.80 27.12 -19.34
N PHE A 133 1.66 26.59 -18.11
CA PHE A 133 0.69 27.11 -17.13
C PHE A 133 1.16 26.88 -15.68
N GLY A 134 0.45 27.49 -14.74
CA GLY A 134 0.72 27.41 -13.31
C GLY A 134 1.70 28.49 -12.81
N PRO A 135 2.13 28.39 -11.53
CA PRO A 135 3.09 29.31 -10.93
C PRO A 135 4.40 29.40 -11.74
N THR A 136 4.86 30.62 -12.01
CA THR A 136 6.09 30.86 -12.80
C THR A 136 7.37 30.57 -12.02
N THR A 137 7.29 30.50 -10.69
CA THR A 137 8.39 30.15 -9.79
C THR A 137 8.73 28.67 -9.83
N ASN A 138 7.84 27.82 -10.34
CA ASN A 138 8.01 26.38 -10.38
C ASN A 138 7.91 25.81 -11.80
N SER A 139 9.00 25.19 -12.26
CA SER A 139 9.09 24.59 -13.60
C SER A 139 8.97 23.06 -13.62
N ASP A 140 8.72 22.43 -12.47
CA ASP A 140 8.57 20.99 -12.34
C ASP A 140 7.32 20.49 -13.09
N TRP A 141 7.50 19.45 -13.88
CA TRP A 141 6.42 18.77 -14.59
C TRP A 141 5.42 18.12 -13.64
N TRP A 142 5.87 17.58 -12.50
CA TRP A 142 5.04 16.78 -11.62
C TRP A 142 3.92 17.58 -10.96
N ALA A 143 4.19 18.77 -10.43
CA ALA A 143 3.17 19.61 -9.78
C ALA A 143 1.94 19.90 -10.66
N ARG A 144 2.13 19.87 -11.98
CA ARG A 144 1.06 20.06 -12.97
C ARG A 144 0.22 18.80 -13.14
N MET A 145 0.76 17.59 -12.93
CA MET A 145 0.03 16.33 -13.15
C MET A 145 -1.23 16.19 -12.27
N PRO A 146 -1.22 16.46 -10.95
CA PRO A 146 -2.44 16.46 -10.15
C PRO A 146 -3.47 17.51 -10.61
N MET A 147 -3.00 18.69 -11.05
CA MET A 147 -3.87 19.73 -11.62
C MET A 147 -4.51 19.27 -12.93
N LEU A 148 -3.78 18.58 -13.80
CA LEU A 148 -4.31 18.00 -15.04
C LEU A 148 -5.43 16.99 -14.75
N TYR A 149 -5.28 16.15 -13.73
CA TYR A 149 -6.38 15.27 -13.28
C TYR A 149 -7.58 16.06 -12.79
N ALA A 150 -7.37 17.09 -11.96
CA ALA A 150 -8.47 17.94 -11.47
C ALA A 150 -9.24 18.62 -12.61
N LEU A 151 -8.54 19.07 -13.66
CA LEU A 151 -9.15 19.64 -14.87
C LEU A 151 -9.92 18.59 -15.69
N CYS A 152 -9.41 17.36 -15.81
CA CYS A 152 -10.13 16.27 -16.47
C CYS A 152 -11.42 15.93 -15.71
N ASP A 153 -11.33 15.75 -14.39
CA ASP A 153 -12.48 15.49 -13.53
C ASP A 153 -13.53 16.60 -13.62
N TYR A 154 -13.07 17.86 -13.59
CA TYR A 154 -13.93 19.01 -13.74
C TYR A 154 -14.61 19.05 -15.12
N HIS A 155 -13.89 18.74 -16.21
CA HIS A 155 -14.48 18.61 -17.55
C HIS A 155 -15.51 17.47 -17.62
N GLU A 156 -15.22 16.32 -17.02
CA GLU A 156 -16.18 15.22 -16.96
C GLU A 156 -17.47 15.61 -16.23
N ALA A 157 -17.37 16.44 -15.18
CA ALA A 157 -18.53 16.88 -14.41
C ALA A 157 -19.32 18.04 -15.06
N THR A 158 -18.67 18.91 -15.82
CA THR A 158 -19.25 20.21 -16.26
C THR A 158 -19.34 20.37 -17.77
N HIS A 159 -18.59 19.57 -18.54
CA HIS A 159 -18.37 19.75 -19.97
C HIS A 159 -17.77 21.11 -20.34
N ASP A 160 -16.99 21.72 -19.44
CA ASP A 160 -16.34 23.00 -19.71
C ASP A 160 -15.46 22.93 -20.96
N ALA A 161 -15.85 23.68 -21.99
CA ALA A 161 -15.23 23.67 -23.31
C ALA A 161 -13.81 24.25 -23.31
N ARG A 162 -13.39 24.97 -22.25
CA ARG A 162 -12.04 25.54 -22.13
C ARG A 162 -10.97 24.47 -21.91
N VAL A 163 -11.32 23.33 -21.30
CA VAL A 163 -10.35 22.33 -20.82
C VAL A 163 -9.63 21.63 -21.97
N ILE A 164 -10.36 21.15 -23.00
CA ILE A 164 -9.74 20.41 -24.11
C ILE A 164 -8.69 21.26 -24.85
N PRO A 165 -9.00 22.49 -25.32
CA PRO A 165 -7.99 23.36 -25.96
C PRO A 165 -6.82 23.70 -25.03
N PHE A 166 -7.08 23.93 -23.74
CA PHE A 166 -6.04 24.19 -22.75
C PHE A 166 -5.06 23.01 -22.65
N LEU A 167 -5.56 21.78 -22.48
CA LEU A 167 -4.72 20.58 -22.39
C LEU A 167 -3.96 20.33 -23.70
N THR A 168 -4.59 20.53 -24.86
CA THR A 168 -3.93 20.41 -26.17
C THR A 168 -2.73 21.35 -26.27
N ARG A 169 -2.89 22.64 -25.91
CA ARG A 169 -1.79 23.62 -25.93
C ARG A 169 -0.69 23.27 -24.92
N TYR A 170 -1.05 22.82 -23.71
CA TYR A 170 -0.07 22.42 -22.72
C TYR A 170 0.75 21.19 -23.16
N PHE A 171 0.12 20.19 -23.78
CA PHE A 171 0.86 19.02 -24.25
C PHE A 171 1.67 19.31 -25.52
N GLN A 172 1.27 20.26 -26.37
CA GLN A 172 2.12 20.78 -27.44
C GLN A 172 3.37 21.45 -26.87
N TYR A 173 3.21 22.30 -25.85
CA TYR A 173 4.31 22.90 -25.10
C TYR A 173 5.24 21.82 -24.51
N GLN A 174 4.67 20.83 -23.81
CA GLN A 174 5.44 19.77 -23.17
C GLN A 174 6.25 18.99 -24.20
N LEU A 175 5.64 18.56 -25.31
CA LEU A 175 6.33 17.84 -26.37
C LEU A 175 7.51 18.63 -26.95
N ALA A 176 7.31 19.93 -27.19
CA ALA A 176 8.35 20.82 -27.70
C ALA A 176 9.47 21.11 -26.69
N ALA A 177 9.16 21.06 -25.40
CA ALA A 177 10.11 21.37 -24.32
C ALA A 177 10.92 20.15 -23.85
N LEU A 178 10.40 18.91 -23.96
CA LEU A 178 10.98 17.71 -23.34
C LEU A 178 12.41 17.37 -23.79
N ASP A 179 12.86 17.80 -24.96
CA ASP A 179 14.27 17.62 -25.36
C ASP A 179 15.22 18.54 -24.59
N ARG A 180 14.74 19.72 -24.21
CA ARG A 180 15.52 20.75 -23.52
C ARG A 180 15.34 20.71 -22.01
N ARG A 181 14.19 20.22 -21.55
CA ARG A 181 13.83 20.03 -20.14
C ARG A 181 13.20 18.63 -19.99
N PRO A 182 14.03 17.58 -19.98
CA PRO A 182 13.53 16.21 -19.81
C PRO A 182 12.86 16.03 -18.46
N LEU A 183 12.10 14.95 -18.33
CA LEU A 183 11.62 14.47 -17.04
C LEU A 183 12.83 14.14 -16.15
N LYS A 184 12.69 14.41 -14.86
CA LYS A 184 13.64 14.05 -13.82
C LYS A 184 12.89 13.75 -12.53
N GLU A 185 13.53 13.03 -11.61
CA GLU A 185 13.05 12.90 -10.23
C GLU A 185 11.59 12.43 -10.16
N TRP A 186 10.72 13.16 -9.45
CA TRP A 186 9.28 12.91 -9.36
C TRP A 186 8.61 12.78 -10.72
N ALA A 187 8.92 13.65 -11.68
CA ALA A 187 8.27 13.61 -12.99
C ALA A 187 8.58 12.34 -13.78
N SER A 188 9.80 11.79 -13.64
CA SER A 188 10.18 10.51 -14.24
C SER A 188 9.51 9.34 -13.53
N ALA A 189 9.37 9.40 -12.20
CA ALA A 189 8.67 8.38 -11.41
C ALA A 189 7.15 8.38 -11.64
N ARG A 190 6.59 9.54 -11.94
CA ARG A 190 5.14 9.79 -12.08
C ARG A 190 4.70 9.86 -13.54
N ALA A 191 5.54 9.42 -14.48
CA ALA A 191 5.27 9.52 -15.92
C ALA A 191 3.91 8.94 -16.36
N ALA A 192 3.47 7.84 -15.73
CA ALA A 192 2.19 7.21 -16.02
C ALA A 192 0.97 8.09 -15.65
N ASP A 193 1.10 8.98 -14.66
CA ASP A 193 0.06 9.97 -14.33
C ASP A 193 -0.21 10.90 -15.50
N ASN A 194 0.88 11.39 -16.09
CA ASN A 194 0.82 12.29 -17.21
C ASN A 194 0.28 11.59 -18.46
N VAL A 195 0.73 10.35 -18.71
CA VAL A 195 0.29 9.57 -19.87
C VAL A 195 -1.19 9.18 -19.81
N ASP A 196 -1.75 8.89 -18.63
CA ASP A 196 -3.19 8.61 -18.52
C ASP A 196 -4.04 9.83 -18.93
N VAL A 197 -3.62 11.05 -18.56
CA VAL A 197 -4.27 12.28 -19.02
C VAL A 197 -4.07 12.53 -20.52
N ILE A 198 -2.87 12.24 -21.05
CA ILE A 198 -2.60 12.33 -22.49
C ILE A 198 -3.54 11.40 -23.27
N PHE A 199 -3.76 10.18 -22.79
CA PHE A 199 -4.70 9.24 -23.41
C PHE A 199 -6.15 9.68 -23.26
N TRP A 200 -6.52 10.25 -22.12
CA TRP A 200 -7.83 10.89 -21.94
C TRP A 200 -8.08 11.95 -23.02
N LEU A 201 -7.10 12.80 -23.32
CA LEU A 201 -7.22 13.82 -24.36
C LEU A 201 -7.20 13.21 -25.76
N TYR A 202 -6.31 12.28 -26.03
CA TYR A 202 -6.18 11.61 -27.33
C TYR A 202 -7.47 10.92 -27.76
N ASN A 203 -8.15 10.25 -26.82
CA ASN A 203 -9.43 9.60 -27.08
C ASN A 203 -10.51 10.58 -27.52
N ARG A 204 -10.39 11.88 -27.16
CA ARG A 204 -11.30 12.95 -27.56
C ARG A 204 -10.87 13.59 -28.88
N THR A 205 -9.61 13.99 -29.02
CA THR A 205 -9.16 14.78 -30.18
C THR A 205 -8.65 13.93 -31.34
N GLY A 206 -7.94 12.84 -31.04
CA GLY A 206 -7.28 11.99 -32.03
C GLY A 206 -5.95 12.56 -32.53
N ASP A 207 -5.42 13.59 -31.90
CA ASP A 207 -4.21 14.26 -32.34
C ASP A 207 -2.99 13.36 -32.19
N ALA A 208 -2.33 13.04 -33.31
CA ALA A 208 -1.22 12.08 -33.33
C ALA A 208 -0.01 12.49 -32.47
N PHE A 209 0.20 13.79 -32.25
CA PHE A 209 1.31 14.28 -31.41
C PHE A 209 1.19 13.81 -29.96
N LEU A 210 -0.01 13.49 -29.47
CA LEU A 210 -0.22 12.99 -28.11
C LEU A 210 0.38 11.60 -27.92
N LEU A 211 0.30 10.73 -28.94
CA LEU A 211 0.95 9.42 -28.92
C LEU A 211 2.47 9.54 -29.02
N GLN A 212 2.96 10.53 -29.78
CA GLN A 212 4.39 10.84 -29.85
C GLN A 212 4.90 11.33 -28.49
N LEU A 213 4.14 12.20 -27.82
CA LEU A 213 4.44 12.68 -26.48
C LEU A 213 4.46 11.55 -25.45
N SER A 214 3.47 10.67 -25.46
CA SER A 214 3.43 9.48 -24.61
C SER A 214 4.68 8.60 -24.78
N ALA A 215 5.09 8.31 -26.02
CA ALA A 215 6.28 7.52 -26.30
C ALA A 215 7.55 8.19 -25.74
N LYS A 216 7.70 9.50 -25.96
CA LYS A 216 8.82 10.29 -25.44
C LYS A 216 8.86 10.34 -23.92
N ILE A 217 7.70 10.45 -23.28
CA ILE A 217 7.59 10.37 -21.81
C ILE A 217 8.03 8.99 -21.31
N LYS A 218 7.63 7.91 -22.00
CA LYS A 218 8.06 6.55 -21.63
C LYS A 218 9.59 6.42 -21.68
N GLU A 219 10.23 6.98 -22.70
CA GLU A 219 11.69 6.97 -22.87
C GLU A 219 12.43 7.70 -21.74
N GLN A 220 11.80 8.71 -21.12
CA GLN A 220 12.39 9.50 -20.02
C GLN A 220 11.94 9.06 -18.61
N ALA A 221 11.13 8.00 -18.53
CA ALA A 221 10.58 7.49 -17.27
C ALA A 221 11.44 6.36 -16.68
N TYR A 222 11.28 6.12 -15.39
CA TYR A 222 11.72 4.84 -14.81
C TYR A 222 10.94 3.69 -15.45
N ASN A 223 11.62 2.62 -15.81
CA ASN A 223 11.00 1.46 -16.46
C ASN A 223 10.36 0.52 -15.43
N TYR A 224 9.27 0.96 -14.79
CA TYR A 224 8.63 0.17 -13.73
C TYR A 224 8.13 -1.20 -14.19
N THR A 225 7.92 -1.42 -15.49
CA THR A 225 7.65 -2.75 -16.04
C THR A 225 8.77 -3.73 -15.71
N ASP A 226 10.03 -3.35 -15.93
CA ASP A 226 11.17 -4.21 -15.58
C ASP A 226 11.45 -4.18 -14.07
N ILE A 227 11.31 -3.03 -13.40
CA ILE A 227 11.51 -2.93 -11.93
C ILE A 227 10.60 -3.91 -11.19
N PHE A 228 9.31 -3.94 -11.55
CA PHE A 228 8.33 -4.82 -10.91
C PHE A 228 8.54 -6.26 -11.33
N SER A 229 8.78 -6.54 -12.61
CA SER A 229 8.84 -7.91 -13.12
C SER A 229 10.12 -8.65 -12.74
N GLN A 230 11.23 -7.93 -12.63
CA GLN A 230 12.55 -8.47 -12.30
C GLN A 230 12.92 -8.30 -10.83
N ASN A 231 12.08 -7.58 -10.06
CA ASN A 231 12.35 -7.17 -8.69
C ASN A 231 13.71 -6.45 -8.66
N THR A 232 13.76 -5.16 -9.00
CA THR A 232 15.04 -4.41 -9.03
C THR A 232 15.00 -3.07 -8.30
N PHE A 233 14.01 -2.88 -7.42
CA PHE A 233 13.82 -1.65 -6.64
C PHE A 233 15.08 -1.18 -5.91
N LEU A 234 15.86 -2.12 -5.35
CA LEU A 234 17.10 -1.82 -4.61
C LEU A 234 18.37 -2.11 -5.45
N THR A 235 18.29 -2.99 -6.45
CA THR A 235 19.50 -3.44 -7.18
C THR A 235 19.95 -2.49 -8.28
N ASP A 236 19.01 -1.82 -8.95
CA ASP A 236 19.32 -0.98 -10.11
C ASP A 236 19.34 0.51 -9.75
N PHE A 237 18.80 0.88 -8.59
CA PHE A 237 18.47 2.26 -8.22
C PHE A 237 19.01 2.67 -6.85
N HIS A 238 20.29 2.39 -6.61
CA HIS A 238 20.99 2.59 -5.33
C HIS A 238 20.76 3.97 -4.69
N GLY A 239 21.57 4.98 -4.96
CA GLY A 239 21.39 6.31 -4.34
C GLY A 239 20.06 7.02 -4.66
N ASP A 240 19.25 6.43 -5.54
CA ASP A 240 18.10 7.08 -6.14
C ASP A 240 16.81 6.87 -5.32
N PHE A 241 16.37 7.94 -4.68
CA PHE A 241 15.14 8.00 -3.87
C PHE A 241 13.87 7.61 -4.63
N PHE A 242 13.73 8.07 -5.88
CA PHE A 242 12.43 8.14 -6.54
C PHE A 242 11.81 6.77 -6.87
N PRO A 243 12.50 5.79 -7.46
CA PRO A 243 11.88 4.53 -7.88
C PRO A 243 11.46 3.60 -6.73
N LYS A 244 11.88 3.91 -5.52
CA LYS A 244 11.65 3.10 -4.30
C LYS A 244 10.88 3.83 -3.20
N HIS A 245 10.61 5.11 -3.40
CA HIS A 245 9.77 5.89 -2.50
C HIS A 245 8.37 5.28 -2.44
N GLY A 246 7.82 5.06 -1.24
CA GLY A 246 6.59 4.30 -1.01
C GLY A 246 5.42 4.75 -1.88
N VAL A 247 5.19 6.05 -1.98
CA VAL A 247 4.11 6.59 -2.82
C VAL A 247 4.41 6.39 -4.30
N ASN A 248 5.68 6.44 -4.72
CA ASN A 248 6.07 6.17 -6.12
C ASN A 248 5.84 4.70 -6.46
N VAL A 249 6.19 3.77 -5.57
CA VAL A 249 5.90 2.34 -5.72
C VAL A 249 4.39 2.09 -5.78
N ALA A 250 3.63 2.68 -4.86
CA ALA A 250 2.16 2.59 -4.85
C ALA A 250 1.53 3.07 -6.17
N GLN A 251 2.05 4.15 -6.74
CA GLN A 251 1.56 4.64 -8.03
C GLN A 251 2.06 3.85 -9.24
N ALA A 252 3.27 3.31 -9.17
CA ALA A 252 3.88 2.57 -10.27
C ALA A 252 3.10 1.31 -10.66
N TYR A 253 2.20 0.81 -9.80
CA TYR A 253 1.26 -0.26 -10.16
C TYR A 253 0.47 0.02 -11.44
N LYS A 254 0.06 1.26 -11.71
CA LYS A 254 -0.63 1.58 -12.98
C LYS A 254 0.31 1.78 -14.17
N TYR A 255 1.63 1.88 -13.97
CA TYR A 255 2.60 2.18 -15.03
C TYR A 255 2.47 1.20 -16.20
N GLY A 256 2.60 -0.09 -15.92
CA GLY A 256 2.44 -1.15 -16.91
C GLY A 256 1.08 -1.10 -17.62
N PRO A 257 -0.05 -1.14 -16.87
CA PRO A 257 -1.39 -0.99 -17.44
C PRO A 257 -1.55 0.24 -18.35
N VAL A 258 -1.11 1.42 -17.91
CA VAL A 258 -1.22 2.66 -18.71
C VAL A 258 -0.47 2.50 -20.02
N PHE A 259 0.82 2.18 -19.99
CA PHE A 259 1.62 2.09 -21.21
C PHE A 259 1.24 0.91 -22.12
N TYR A 260 0.72 -0.19 -21.57
CA TYR A 260 0.22 -1.33 -22.34
C TYR A 260 -0.80 -0.91 -23.41
N GLN A 261 -1.60 0.13 -23.14
CA GLN A 261 -2.57 0.66 -24.10
C GLN A 261 -1.91 1.05 -25.42
N GLN A 262 -0.73 1.67 -25.40
CA GLN A 262 -0.03 2.06 -26.63
C GLN A 262 1.02 1.03 -27.08
N THR A 263 1.73 0.38 -26.15
CA THR A 263 2.84 -0.53 -26.51
C THR A 263 2.36 -1.91 -26.95
N HIS A 264 1.18 -2.32 -26.50
CA HIS A 264 0.61 -3.66 -26.72
C HIS A 264 1.48 -4.80 -26.15
N ASN A 265 2.47 -4.47 -25.33
CA ASN A 265 3.43 -5.43 -24.80
C ASN A 265 2.84 -6.17 -23.59
N ALA A 266 2.75 -7.50 -23.68
CA ALA A 266 2.25 -8.33 -22.58
C ALA A 266 3.08 -8.18 -21.29
N LYS A 267 4.36 -7.80 -21.35
CA LYS A 267 5.15 -7.48 -20.15
C LYS A 267 4.56 -6.31 -19.37
N ASP A 268 4.19 -5.22 -20.07
CA ASP A 268 3.56 -4.05 -19.45
C ASP A 268 2.24 -4.46 -18.76
N LYS A 269 1.43 -5.30 -19.41
CA LYS A 269 0.21 -5.85 -18.82
C LYS A 269 0.46 -6.66 -17.54
N ASN A 270 1.49 -7.52 -17.56
CA ASN A 270 1.75 -8.47 -16.47
C ASN A 270 2.50 -7.84 -15.28
N ALA A 271 3.11 -6.67 -15.46
CA ALA A 271 3.92 -5.99 -14.46
C ALA A 271 3.15 -5.75 -13.15
N PHE A 272 1.86 -5.41 -13.21
CA PHE A 272 1.01 -5.17 -12.03
C PHE A 272 1.07 -6.35 -11.05
N LEU A 273 0.67 -7.55 -11.50
CA LEU A 273 0.63 -8.75 -10.66
C LEU A 273 2.02 -9.27 -10.30
N GLN A 274 3.03 -9.01 -11.14
CA GLN A 274 4.42 -9.35 -10.80
C GLN A 274 4.96 -8.47 -9.67
N GLY A 275 4.65 -7.16 -9.68
CA GLY A 275 4.99 -6.24 -8.60
C GLY A 275 4.40 -6.68 -7.26
N ILE A 276 3.12 -7.09 -7.24
CA ILE A 276 2.49 -7.65 -6.03
C ILE A 276 3.30 -8.84 -5.52
N ARG A 277 3.49 -9.87 -6.35
CA ARG A 277 4.19 -11.11 -5.94
C ARG A 277 5.63 -10.88 -5.47
N ASN A 278 6.35 -9.94 -6.09
CA ASN A 278 7.76 -9.70 -5.77
C ASN A 278 7.94 -8.87 -4.49
N LEU A 279 7.00 -7.97 -4.18
CA LEU A 279 7.02 -7.17 -2.96
C LEU A 279 6.36 -7.85 -1.76
N GLU A 280 5.46 -8.81 -1.99
CA GLU A 280 4.70 -9.53 -0.95
C GLU A 280 5.58 -10.04 0.21
N PRO A 281 6.68 -10.78 -0.01
CA PRO A 281 7.40 -11.44 1.07
C PRO A 281 8.19 -10.48 1.99
N TYR A 282 8.53 -9.29 1.49
CA TYR A 282 9.47 -8.38 2.15
C TYR A 282 8.80 -7.11 2.65
N HIS A 283 7.74 -6.67 1.99
CA HIS A 283 7.21 -5.34 2.19
C HIS A 283 5.70 -5.29 2.28
N THR A 284 4.94 -6.38 2.22
CA THR A 284 3.47 -6.27 2.22
C THR A 284 2.88 -6.59 3.58
N HIS A 285 1.90 -5.80 4.02
CA HIS A 285 1.12 -6.03 5.23
C HIS A 285 -0.22 -6.73 4.92
N ILE A 286 -0.87 -7.25 5.96
CA ILE A 286 -2.19 -7.90 5.85
C ILE A 286 -3.27 -7.02 5.21
N THR A 287 -3.11 -5.70 5.18
CA THR A 287 -4.04 -4.79 4.51
C THR A 287 -3.86 -4.73 3.00
N GLY A 288 -2.90 -5.49 2.43
CA GLY A 288 -2.52 -5.46 1.01
C GLY A 288 -1.56 -4.32 0.66
N MET A 289 -1.33 -3.38 1.58
CA MET A 289 -0.40 -2.29 1.36
C MET A 289 1.05 -2.70 1.56
N ASN A 290 1.92 -2.10 0.75
CA ASN A 290 3.35 -2.16 1.01
C ASN A 290 3.71 -1.25 2.19
N SER A 291 4.45 -1.77 3.17
CA SER A 291 5.15 -1.05 4.21
C SER A 291 6.03 0.03 3.60
N CYS A 292 5.86 1.26 4.06
CA CYS A 292 6.75 2.33 3.69
C CYS A 292 6.84 3.40 4.78
N THR A 293 8.07 3.81 5.07
CA THR A 293 8.38 4.98 5.91
C THR A 293 9.18 5.96 5.05
N GLU A 294 8.48 6.54 4.07
CA GLU A 294 8.99 7.15 2.82
C GLU A 294 9.66 6.16 1.86
N PHE A 295 10.39 5.16 2.35
CA PHE A 295 10.97 4.08 1.54
C PHE A 295 10.30 2.75 1.86
N LEU A 296 10.45 1.73 1.02
CA LEU A 296 10.08 0.36 1.41
C LEU A 296 10.82 -0.05 2.71
N SER A 297 10.08 -0.48 3.75
CA SER A 297 10.61 -0.54 5.13
C SER A 297 10.66 -1.92 5.81
N GLY A 298 10.17 -2.97 5.13
CA GLY A 298 10.25 -4.35 5.63
C GLY A 298 8.91 -4.90 6.14
N ASN A 299 8.91 -6.15 6.63
CA ASN A 299 7.67 -6.86 6.99
C ASN A 299 7.36 -6.93 8.50
N ALA A 300 8.16 -6.27 9.35
CA ALA A 300 7.92 -6.21 10.80
C ALA A 300 6.51 -5.66 11.14
N SER A 301 5.90 -6.14 12.23
CA SER A 301 4.52 -5.76 12.61
C SER A 301 4.36 -4.28 12.99
N ILE A 302 5.49 -3.61 13.16
CA ILE A 302 5.62 -2.21 13.55
C ILE A 302 6.11 -1.31 12.40
N GLN A 303 6.20 -1.81 11.17
CA GLN A 303 6.50 -0.94 10.03
C GLN A 303 5.28 -0.09 9.67
N GLY A 304 5.55 1.17 9.32
CA GLY A 304 4.52 2.10 8.88
C GLY A 304 4.06 1.85 7.45
N VAL A 305 2.87 2.36 7.14
CA VAL A 305 2.40 2.62 5.78
C VAL A 305 1.98 4.08 5.73
N GLU A 306 2.56 4.84 4.80
CA GLU A 306 2.22 6.23 4.57
C GLU A 306 0.80 6.39 4.01
N LEU A 307 0.05 7.40 4.49
CA LEU A 307 -1.33 7.65 4.04
C LEU A 307 -1.42 8.02 2.55
N CYS A 308 -0.47 8.80 1.99
CA CYS A 308 -0.43 9.06 0.54
C CYS A 308 -0.34 7.77 -0.27
N SER A 309 0.51 6.83 0.16
CA SER A 309 0.66 5.54 -0.51
C SER A 309 -0.66 4.79 -0.58
N THR A 310 -1.48 4.91 0.47
CA THR A 310 -2.82 4.30 0.54
C THR A 310 -3.77 4.92 -0.49
N ALA A 311 -3.94 6.23 -0.47
CA ALA A 311 -4.85 6.93 -1.39
C ALA A 311 -4.44 6.75 -2.86
N GLU A 312 -3.14 6.78 -3.12
CA GLU A 312 -2.59 6.62 -4.47
C GLU A 312 -2.68 5.19 -4.98
N ARG A 313 -2.41 4.17 -4.14
CA ARG A 313 -2.59 2.78 -4.54
C ARG A 313 -4.03 2.49 -4.91
N MET A 314 -5.00 2.98 -4.13
CA MET A 314 -6.43 2.86 -4.45
C MET A 314 -6.74 3.41 -5.84
N PHE A 315 -6.35 4.65 -6.13
CA PHE A 315 -6.60 5.25 -7.43
C PHE A 315 -5.88 4.51 -8.58
N CYS A 316 -4.70 3.95 -8.32
CA CYS A 316 -3.97 3.18 -9.32
C CYS A 316 -4.64 1.83 -9.61
N ASP A 317 -5.18 1.16 -8.59
CA ASP A 317 -5.96 -0.06 -8.75
C ASP A 317 -7.25 0.23 -9.54
N GLU A 318 -7.91 1.36 -9.30
CA GLU A 318 -9.09 1.80 -10.08
C GLU A 318 -8.76 1.99 -11.58
N ILE A 319 -7.64 2.64 -11.90
CA ILE A 319 -7.15 2.81 -13.29
C ILE A 319 -6.76 1.45 -13.90
N ALA A 320 -6.00 0.64 -13.18
CA ALA A 320 -5.52 -0.65 -13.67
C ALA A 320 -6.70 -1.62 -13.91
N MET A 321 -7.68 -1.63 -13.01
CA MET A 321 -8.93 -2.39 -13.16
C MET A 321 -9.70 -1.98 -14.40
N ARG A 322 -9.84 -0.66 -14.66
CA ARG A 322 -10.49 -0.14 -15.88
C ARG A 322 -9.80 -0.65 -17.15
N ILE A 323 -8.47 -0.62 -17.17
CA ILE A 323 -7.66 -0.93 -18.36
C ILE A 323 -7.56 -2.43 -18.60
N LEU A 324 -7.31 -3.21 -17.55
CA LEU A 324 -7.00 -4.65 -17.66
C LEU A 324 -8.25 -5.54 -17.59
N GLY A 325 -9.31 -5.09 -16.92
CA GLY A 325 -10.51 -5.89 -16.68
C GLY A 325 -10.26 -7.14 -15.83
N ASP A 326 -9.20 -7.15 -15.03
CA ASP A 326 -8.91 -8.21 -14.07
C ASP A 326 -9.70 -7.97 -12.78
N ALA A 327 -10.53 -8.92 -12.38
CA ALA A 327 -11.38 -8.80 -11.21
C ALA A 327 -10.61 -8.89 -9.89
N THR A 328 -9.40 -9.47 -9.89
CA THR A 328 -8.54 -9.59 -8.70
C THR A 328 -7.98 -8.24 -8.26
N ILE A 329 -7.85 -7.27 -9.17
CA ILE A 329 -7.45 -5.89 -8.83
C ILE A 329 -8.50 -5.22 -7.93
N GLY A 330 -9.79 -5.56 -8.10
CA GLY A 330 -10.84 -5.09 -7.20
C GLY A 330 -10.73 -5.68 -5.78
N ASP A 331 -10.12 -6.85 -5.62
CA ASP A 331 -9.84 -7.41 -4.29
C ASP A 331 -8.71 -6.63 -3.60
N GLU A 332 -7.66 -6.26 -4.32
CA GLU A 332 -6.59 -5.37 -3.84
C GLU A 332 -7.17 -4.02 -3.40
N LEU A 333 -7.95 -3.38 -4.27
CA LEU A 333 -8.60 -2.09 -4.01
C LEU A 333 -9.46 -2.13 -2.75
N GLU A 334 -10.38 -3.09 -2.65
CA GLU A 334 -11.32 -3.18 -1.53
C GLU A 334 -10.61 -3.51 -0.21
N LYS A 335 -9.58 -4.36 -0.25
CA LYS A 335 -8.78 -4.70 0.92
C LYS A 335 -8.04 -3.47 1.46
N ILE A 336 -7.54 -2.60 0.59
CA ILE A 336 -6.92 -1.33 1.01
C ILE A 336 -7.97 -0.32 1.49
N ALA A 337 -9.05 -0.13 0.72
CA ALA A 337 -10.09 0.87 0.98
C ALA A 337 -10.82 0.64 2.31
N PHE A 338 -11.10 -0.60 2.67
CA PHE A 338 -11.88 -0.92 3.87
C PHE A 338 -11.05 -1.16 5.13
N ASN A 339 -9.73 -1.27 4.99
CA ASN A 339 -8.83 -1.50 6.11
C ASN A 339 -7.87 -0.33 6.28
N GLN A 340 -6.97 -0.12 5.33
CA GLN A 340 -5.86 0.82 5.47
C GLN A 340 -6.32 2.29 5.51
N LEU A 341 -7.21 2.70 4.61
CA LEU A 341 -7.66 4.09 4.52
C LEU A 341 -8.35 4.58 5.81
N PRO A 342 -9.45 3.95 6.27
CA PRO A 342 -10.14 4.41 7.48
C PRO A 342 -9.25 4.30 8.73
N ALA A 343 -8.29 3.37 8.74
CA ALA A 343 -7.30 3.20 9.80
C ALA A 343 -6.35 4.39 9.99
N GLY A 344 -6.13 5.21 8.97
CA GLY A 344 -5.29 6.42 9.03
C GLY A 344 -6.04 7.74 9.28
N ILE A 345 -7.37 7.74 9.44
CA ILE A 345 -8.20 8.95 9.25
C ILE A 345 -9.08 9.49 10.40
N SER A 346 -9.05 9.12 11.68
CA SER A 346 -10.08 9.53 12.69
C SER A 346 -11.58 9.28 12.29
N PRO A 347 -12.45 8.79 13.19
CA PRO A 347 -13.82 8.44 12.81
C PRO A 347 -14.73 9.62 12.43
N ASP A 348 -14.30 10.87 12.64
CA ASP A 348 -15.00 12.09 12.24
C ASP A 348 -14.27 12.86 11.12
N PHE A 349 -13.19 12.28 10.56
CA PHE A 349 -12.40 12.87 9.48
C PHE A 349 -11.73 14.21 9.83
N ARG A 350 -11.47 14.49 11.12
CA ARG A 350 -10.84 15.73 11.59
C ARG A 350 -9.34 15.59 11.86
N GLN A 351 -8.84 14.38 11.97
CA GLN A 351 -7.41 14.10 12.10
C GLN A 351 -6.97 13.02 11.13
N HIS A 352 -5.69 13.01 10.78
CA HIS A 352 -5.08 11.89 10.08
C HIS A 352 -3.78 11.47 10.79
N GLN A 353 -3.34 10.26 10.52
CA GLN A 353 -2.01 9.76 10.87
C GLN A 353 -1.19 9.66 9.60
N TYR A 354 0.08 10.04 9.68
CA TYR A 354 1.01 9.89 8.57
C TYR A 354 1.34 8.42 8.31
N TYR A 355 1.70 7.68 9.37
CA TYR A 355 2.00 6.25 9.33
C TYR A 355 0.95 5.43 10.10
N THR A 356 0.49 4.35 9.48
CA THR A 356 -0.39 3.36 10.11
C THR A 356 0.29 1.99 10.14
N LEU A 357 0.30 1.34 11.31
CA LEU A 357 1.02 0.08 11.55
C LEU A 357 0.06 -1.08 11.84
N PRO A 358 0.42 -2.35 11.49
CA PRO A 358 -0.36 -3.54 11.88
C PRO A 358 -0.52 -3.70 13.41
N ASN A 359 0.56 -3.51 14.17
CA ASN A 359 0.56 -3.52 15.64
C ASN A 359 0.95 -2.13 16.17
N GLN A 360 -0.07 -1.29 16.40
CA GLN A 360 0.06 0.06 16.95
C GLN A 360 -0.59 0.11 18.34
N VAL A 361 0.05 -0.42 19.37
CA VAL A 361 -0.57 -0.55 20.71
C VAL A 361 -0.77 0.79 21.42
N GLN A 362 -0.12 1.83 20.93
CA GLN A 362 -0.30 3.21 21.31
C GLN A 362 0.02 4.11 20.12
N SER A 363 -0.59 5.28 20.09
CA SER A 363 -0.31 6.36 19.15
C SER A 363 0.29 7.51 19.96
N LYS A 364 1.62 7.59 19.93
CA LYS A 364 2.38 8.45 20.84
C LYS A 364 3.50 9.17 20.10
N ASP A 365 3.71 10.43 20.47
CA ASP A 365 4.83 11.22 19.97
C ASP A 365 6.17 10.61 20.44
N GLY A 366 7.11 10.42 19.52
CA GLY A 366 8.41 9.85 19.83
C GLY A 366 9.20 9.35 18.62
N HIS A 367 10.41 8.84 18.88
CA HIS A 367 11.28 8.28 17.85
C HIS A 367 10.84 6.85 17.49
N ASN A 368 10.28 6.68 16.30
CA ASN A 368 9.83 5.39 15.76
C ASN A 368 10.98 4.56 15.19
N GLY A 369 12.10 5.23 14.85
CA GLY A 369 13.27 4.63 14.20
C GLY A 369 13.09 4.43 12.69
N PHE A 370 12.04 5.00 12.12
CA PHE A 370 11.69 4.94 10.70
C PHE A 370 12.77 5.55 9.79
N GLY A 371 12.73 5.18 8.50
CA GLY A 371 13.67 5.74 7.50
C GLY A 371 13.59 7.26 7.40
N GLN A 372 12.38 7.79 7.38
CA GLN A 372 12.10 9.19 7.59
C GLN A 372 11.18 9.28 8.80
N ASP A 373 11.75 9.67 9.93
CA ASP A 373 11.09 9.61 11.21
C ASP A 373 10.54 10.97 11.63
N TYR A 374 9.22 11.05 11.66
CA TYR A 374 8.50 12.20 12.18
C TYR A 374 7.95 11.83 13.55
N ALA A 375 8.32 12.61 14.58
CA ALA A 375 7.97 12.29 15.96
C ALA A 375 6.45 12.10 16.17
N ASN A 376 5.64 12.94 15.52
CA ASN A 376 4.19 12.87 15.53
C ASN A 376 3.58 12.06 14.36
N GLY A 377 4.39 11.32 13.58
CA GLY A 377 3.94 10.63 12.36
C GLY A 377 2.90 9.53 12.61
N VAL A 378 2.89 8.93 13.79
CA VAL A 378 1.84 7.97 14.22
C VAL A 378 0.77 8.63 15.07
N VAL A 379 0.77 9.95 15.26
CA VAL A 379 -0.15 10.69 16.14
C VAL A 379 -1.27 11.31 15.29
N PRO A 380 -2.56 11.09 15.61
CA PRO A 380 -3.65 11.71 14.88
C PRO A 380 -3.65 13.23 15.09
N GLY A 381 -3.54 13.97 13.99
CA GLY A 381 -3.71 15.42 13.96
C GLY A 381 -3.88 15.97 12.54
N PRO A 382 -4.11 17.28 12.38
CA PRO A 382 -4.21 17.94 11.09
C PRO A 382 -2.82 18.26 10.51
N TYR A 383 -1.76 18.15 11.32
CA TYR A 383 -0.36 18.33 10.93
C TYR A 383 0.49 17.09 11.28
N SER A 384 -0.10 15.89 11.21
CA SER A 384 0.61 14.63 11.48
C SER A 384 1.69 14.39 10.41
N GLY A 385 2.94 14.17 10.84
CA GLY A 385 4.06 13.88 9.94
C GLY A 385 4.36 14.97 8.91
N TYR A 386 4.80 14.55 7.73
CA TYR A 386 5.14 15.46 6.64
C TYR A 386 3.88 16.02 5.93
N PRO A 387 3.91 17.23 5.37
CA PRO A 387 2.72 17.85 4.77
C PRO A 387 2.05 17.11 3.60
N CYS A 388 2.69 16.18 2.89
CA CYS A 388 2.12 15.59 1.67
C CYS A 388 0.75 14.91 1.91
N CYS A 389 0.62 14.13 2.98
CA CYS A 389 -0.57 13.33 3.29
C CYS A 389 -1.80 14.23 3.51
N ARG A 390 -1.64 15.37 4.20
CA ARG A 390 -2.75 16.29 4.47
C ARG A 390 -3.34 16.95 3.23
N PHE A 391 -2.66 16.89 2.07
CA PHE A 391 -3.20 17.37 0.80
C PHE A 391 -3.63 16.23 -0.15
N ASN A 392 -2.97 15.07 -0.09
CA ASN A 392 -3.26 13.93 -0.95
C ASN A 392 -4.50 13.14 -0.52
N LEU A 393 -4.75 12.99 0.79
CA LEU A 393 -5.78 12.09 1.33
C LEU A 393 -7.20 12.37 0.80
N HIS A 394 -7.46 13.61 0.37
CA HIS A 394 -8.79 14.10 0.02
C HIS A 394 -9.41 13.42 -1.21
N MET A 395 -8.63 12.71 -2.02
CA MET A 395 -9.18 12.06 -3.21
C MET A 395 -9.70 10.64 -2.98
N ALA A 396 -9.33 9.98 -1.87
CA ALA A 396 -9.50 8.53 -1.74
C ALA A 396 -10.97 8.05 -1.86
N TRP A 397 -11.89 8.54 -1.00
CA TRP A 397 -13.31 8.18 -1.09
C TRP A 397 -14.01 8.73 -2.34
N PRO A 398 -13.77 9.98 -2.77
CA PRO A 398 -14.35 10.47 -4.02
C PRO A 398 -13.97 9.62 -5.24
N LYS A 399 -12.71 9.20 -5.35
CA LYS A 399 -12.22 8.36 -6.45
C LYS A 399 -12.76 6.95 -6.39
N TYR A 400 -12.80 6.36 -5.20
CA TYR A 400 -13.47 5.08 -4.98
C TYR A 400 -14.93 5.12 -5.45
N THR A 401 -15.67 6.17 -5.09
CA THR A 401 -17.07 6.37 -5.50
C THR A 401 -17.20 6.52 -7.02
N GLN A 402 -16.33 7.31 -7.65
CA GLN A 402 -16.29 7.52 -9.10
C GLN A 402 -16.05 6.22 -9.89
N HIS A 403 -15.40 5.22 -9.28
CA HIS A 403 -15.02 3.97 -9.93
C HIS A 403 -15.74 2.73 -9.39
N CYS A 404 -16.76 2.88 -8.53
CA CYS A 404 -17.66 1.78 -8.15
C CYS A 404 -18.40 1.22 -9.37
N TRP A 405 -18.74 2.10 -10.32
CA TRP A 405 -19.43 1.75 -11.55
C TRP A 405 -18.68 2.25 -12.78
N MET A 406 -18.65 1.43 -13.83
CA MET A 406 -18.06 1.80 -15.12
C MET A 406 -18.96 1.37 -16.28
N ALA A 407 -18.83 2.04 -17.43
CA ALA A 407 -19.46 1.59 -18.66
C ALA A 407 -18.67 0.45 -19.28
N THR A 408 -19.35 -0.54 -19.87
CA THR A 408 -18.68 -1.65 -20.57
C THR A 408 -18.50 -1.36 -22.05
N ALA A 409 -17.51 -1.99 -22.67
CA ALA A 409 -17.31 -2.01 -24.12
C ALA A 409 -18.59 -2.42 -24.91
N GLY A 410 -19.45 -3.24 -24.29
CA GLY A 410 -20.72 -3.71 -24.86
C GLY A 410 -21.92 -2.76 -24.70
N ASN A 411 -21.71 -1.47 -24.41
CA ASN A 411 -22.77 -0.49 -24.13
C ASN A 411 -23.66 -0.84 -22.92
N GLY A 412 -23.07 -1.46 -21.90
CA GLY A 412 -23.73 -1.75 -20.63
C GLY A 412 -23.01 -1.11 -19.45
N LEU A 413 -23.21 -1.66 -18.26
CA LEU A 413 -22.60 -1.20 -17.01
C LEU A 413 -21.92 -2.35 -16.29
N ALA A 414 -20.89 -2.03 -15.52
CA ALA A 414 -20.19 -2.93 -14.63
C ALA A 414 -20.18 -2.34 -13.21
N ALA A 415 -20.55 -3.15 -12.22
CA ALA A 415 -20.23 -2.90 -10.82
C ALA A 415 -18.83 -3.46 -10.55
N THR A 416 -17.85 -2.56 -10.46
CA THR A 416 -16.41 -2.87 -10.40
C THR A 416 -15.87 -2.85 -8.97
N ALA A 417 -16.49 -2.07 -8.08
CA ALA A 417 -16.29 -2.14 -6.63
C ALA A 417 -17.64 -1.92 -5.93
N TYR A 418 -17.80 -2.46 -4.73
CA TYR A 418 -19.12 -2.50 -4.07
C TYR A 418 -19.23 -1.51 -2.91
N ALA A 419 -20.27 -0.68 -2.97
CA ALA A 419 -20.66 0.22 -1.89
C ALA A 419 -22.09 0.73 -2.12
N PRO A 420 -22.84 1.07 -1.05
CA PRO A 420 -24.17 1.64 -1.20
C PRO A 420 -24.12 2.89 -2.09
N SER A 421 -24.78 2.84 -3.24
CA SER A 421 -24.65 3.87 -4.28
C SER A 421 -25.86 3.90 -5.22
N ASN A 422 -25.97 4.98 -6.01
CA ASN A 422 -26.82 5.06 -7.19
C ASN A 422 -25.96 5.44 -8.38
N VAL A 423 -26.07 4.70 -9.49
CA VAL A 423 -25.49 5.10 -10.77
C VAL A 423 -26.58 5.57 -11.73
N GLN A 424 -26.37 6.73 -12.34
CA GLN A 424 -27.18 7.26 -13.44
C GLN A 424 -26.33 7.30 -14.70
N ALA A 425 -26.73 6.54 -15.73
CA ALA A 425 -25.90 6.35 -16.91
C ALA A 425 -26.73 6.10 -18.17
N LYS A 426 -26.05 6.02 -19.31
CA LYS A 426 -26.60 5.67 -20.62
C LYS A 426 -26.12 4.28 -21.04
N VAL A 427 -27.06 3.44 -21.43
CA VAL A 427 -26.82 2.07 -21.91
C VAL A 427 -27.42 1.86 -23.30
N ALA A 428 -27.06 0.75 -23.95
CA ALA A 428 -27.42 0.45 -25.33
C ALA A 428 -27.14 1.67 -26.23
N ASN A 429 -28.15 2.12 -27.00
CA ASN A 429 -28.05 3.29 -27.87
C ASN A 429 -28.56 4.56 -27.17
N GLY A 430 -27.89 4.98 -26.09
CA GLY A 430 -28.17 6.23 -25.39
C GLY A 430 -29.35 6.21 -24.41
N ILE A 431 -29.82 5.03 -23.98
CA ILE A 431 -30.99 4.91 -23.09
C ILE A 431 -30.58 5.21 -21.64
N PRO A 432 -31.22 6.20 -20.98
CA PRO A 432 -30.98 6.46 -19.57
C PRO A 432 -31.39 5.26 -18.70
N VAL A 433 -30.57 4.94 -17.73
CA VAL A 433 -30.84 3.93 -16.71
C VAL A 433 -30.34 4.45 -15.36
N THR A 434 -31.08 4.17 -14.30
CA THR A 434 -30.59 4.29 -12.93
C THR A 434 -30.49 2.89 -12.33
N ILE A 435 -29.35 2.57 -11.71
CA ILE A 435 -29.22 1.36 -10.90
C ILE A 435 -28.92 1.77 -9.47
N THR A 436 -29.79 1.34 -8.55
CA THR A 436 -29.59 1.53 -7.11
C THR A 436 -28.93 0.29 -6.53
N GLU A 437 -27.78 0.48 -5.89
CA GLU A 437 -27.05 -0.54 -5.13
C GLU A 437 -27.36 -0.37 -3.63
N GLU A 438 -28.09 -1.32 -3.07
CA GLU A 438 -28.44 -1.36 -1.65
C GLU A 438 -27.58 -2.41 -0.95
N THR A 439 -26.63 -1.98 -0.14
CA THR A 439 -25.72 -2.88 0.57
C THR A 439 -25.08 -2.28 1.82
N GLY A 440 -24.87 -3.12 2.83
CA GLY A 440 -23.94 -2.90 3.92
C GLY A 440 -22.52 -3.43 3.65
N TYR A 441 -22.23 -3.95 2.46
CA TYR A 441 -20.89 -4.38 2.06
C TYR A 441 -19.87 -3.28 2.36
N PRO A 442 -18.69 -3.59 2.95
CA PRO A 442 -18.12 -4.93 3.18
C PRO A 442 -18.57 -5.64 4.46
N PHE A 443 -19.49 -5.07 5.25
CA PHE A 443 -19.95 -5.67 6.51
C PHE A 443 -21.20 -6.55 6.33
N GLU A 444 -21.73 -6.62 5.12
CA GLU A 444 -22.85 -7.45 4.71
C GLU A 444 -22.45 -8.28 3.48
N GLU A 445 -22.98 -9.49 3.38
CA GLU A 445 -22.66 -10.44 2.29
C GLU A 445 -23.52 -10.23 1.04
N GLN A 446 -24.69 -9.62 1.17
CA GLN A 446 -25.63 -9.48 0.07
C GLN A 446 -25.59 -8.06 -0.50
N ILE A 447 -25.54 -7.97 -1.83
CA ILE A 447 -25.62 -6.72 -2.59
C ILE A 447 -26.87 -6.82 -3.48
N ARG A 448 -27.74 -5.81 -3.41
CA ARG A 448 -28.97 -5.78 -4.22
C ARG A 448 -28.94 -4.61 -5.18
N PHE A 449 -29.24 -4.90 -6.44
CA PHE A 449 -29.35 -3.94 -7.51
C PHE A 449 -30.81 -3.85 -7.97
N THR A 450 -31.35 -2.65 -8.01
CA THR A 450 -32.67 -2.36 -8.59
C THR A 450 -32.50 -1.50 -9.83
N ILE A 451 -33.02 -1.95 -10.96
CA ILE A 451 -32.89 -1.27 -12.25
C ILE A 451 -34.13 -0.42 -12.52
N ALA A 452 -33.93 0.88 -12.65
CA ALA A 452 -34.95 1.82 -13.09
C ALA A 452 -34.70 2.23 -14.54
N ILE A 453 -35.67 1.94 -15.42
CA ILE A 453 -35.59 2.22 -16.86
C ILE A 453 -36.99 2.44 -17.45
N ASP A 454 -37.15 3.45 -18.29
CA ASP A 454 -38.47 3.82 -18.85
C ASP A 454 -38.96 2.85 -19.94
N ARG A 455 -38.02 2.15 -20.59
CA ARG A 455 -38.32 1.21 -21.68
C ARG A 455 -37.47 -0.03 -21.56
N ALA A 456 -38.10 -1.18 -21.80
CA ALA A 456 -37.41 -2.46 -21.87
C ALA A 456 -36.23 -2.40 -22.85
N THR A 457 -35.01 -2.62 -22.37
CA THR A 457 -33.78 -2.40 -23.14
C THR A 457 -32.78 -3.52 -22.90
N SER A 458 -32.14 -4.00 -23.96
CA SER A 458 -31.11 -5.04 -23.88
C SER A 458 -29.73 -4.41 -23.72
N PHE A 459 -29.02 -4.76 -22.64
CA PHE A 459 -27.63 -4.37 -22.41
C PHE A 459 -26.97 -5.35 -21.41
N PRO A 460 -25.62 -5.49 -21.43
CA PRO A 460 -24.93 -6.32 -20.45
C PRO A 460 -24.80 -5.59 -19.10
N LEU A 461 -25.12 -6.28 -18.00
CA LEU A 461 -24.72 -5.88 -16.65
C LEU A 461 -23.61 -6.82 -16.19
N GLN A 462 -22.45 -6.27 -15.83
CA GLN A 462 -21.31 -7.02 -15.32
C GLN A 462 -21.16 -6.84 -13.82
N LEU A 463 -20.92 -7.92 -13.11
CA LEU A 463 -20.67 -7.92 -11.66
C LEU A 463 -19.28 -8.48 -11.41
N ARG A 464 -18.44 -7.77 -10.66
CA ARG A 464 -17.16 -8.31 -10.21
C ARG A 464 -17.39 -9.45 -9.22
N ILE A 465 -16.85 -10.63 -9.46
CA ILE A 465 -16.92 -11.73 -8.49
C ILE A 465 -15.58 -11.79 -7.77
N PRO A 466 -15.52 -11.42 -6.47
CA PRO A 466 -14.26 -11.45 -5.71
C PRO A 466 -13.61 -12.82 -5.70
N ALA A 467 -12.28 -12.88 -5.80
CA ALA A 467 -11.55 -14.14 -5.79
C ALA A 467 -11.59 -14.83 -4.43
N TRP A 468 -11.72 -14.07 -3.34
CA TRP A 468 -11.85 -14.60 -1.98
C TRP A 468 -13.18 -15.32 -1.72
N CYS A 469 -14.23 -15.07 -2.52
CA CYS A 469 -15.55 -15.67 -2.31
C CYS A 469 -15.65 -17.02 -3.01
N ALA A 470 -15.57 -18.12 -2.26
CA ALA A 470 -15.57 -19.47 -2.83
C ALA A 470 -16.90 -19.90 -3.47
N ASN A 471 -18.04 -19.43 -2.95
CA ASN A 471 -19.39 -19.86 -3.37
C ASN A 471 -20.31 -18.67 -3.67
N PRO A 472 -20.00 -17.85 -4.69
CA PRO A 472 -20.80 -16.69 -5.04
C PRO A 472 -22.13 -17.11 -5.68
N VAL A 473 -23.21 -16.38 -5.39
CA VAL A 473 -24.53 -16.63 -5.98
C VAL A 473 -25.09 -15.36 -6.60
N VAL A 474 -25.40 -15.41 -7.89
CA VAL A 474 -26.12 -14.35 -8.59
C VAL A 474 -27.56 -14.79 -8.82
N LYS A 475 -28.52 -13.95 -8.45
CA LYS A 475 -29.95 -14.14 -8.73
C LYS A 475 -30.47 -12.98 -9.54
N VAL A 476 -31.31 -13.27 -10.53
CA VAL A 476 -32.03 -12.24 -11.29
C VAL A 476 -33.53 -12.50 -11.17
N ASN A 477 -34.26 -11.53 -10.62
CA ASN A 477 -35.68 -11.67 -10.27
C ASN A 477 -35.98 -12.95 -9.47
N GLY A 478 -35.14 -13.25 -8.48
CA GLY A 478 -35.24 -14.44 -7.63
C GLY A 478 -34.72 -15.75 -8.24
N LYS A 479 -34.34 -15.77 -9.53
CA LYS A 479 -33.82 -16.98 -10.19
C LYS A 479 -32.31 -17.02 -10.16
N ALA A 480 -31.74 -18.07 -9.57
CA ALA A 480 -30.29 -18.30 -9.54
C ALA A 480 -29.72 -18.47 -10.95
N GLN A 481 -28.57 -17.84 -11.19
CA GLN A 481 -27.82 -17.93 -12.44
C GLN A 481 -26.71 -18.99 -12.31
N LYS A 482 -26.27 -19.54 -13.45
CA LYS A 482 -25.22 -20.57 -13.52
C LYS A 482 -23.90 -19.96 -14.01
N GLY A 483 -22.79 -20.63 -13.73
CA GLY A 483 -21.46 -20.27 -14.25
C GLY A 483 -20.87 -19.00 -13.63
N VAL A 484 -21.22 -18.71 -12.36
CA VAL A 484 -20.60 -17.63 -11.60
C VAL A 484 -19.25 -18.15 -11.09
N THR A 485 -18.16 -17.51 -11.50
CA THR A 485 -16.78 -17.96 -11.22
C THR A 485 -16.04 -16.91 -10.39
N PRO A 486 -15.47 -17.26 -9.23
CA PRO A 486 -14.62 -16.36 -8.44
C PRO A 486 -13.45 -15.79 -9.25
N GLY A 487 -13.07 -14.54 -8.98
CA GLY A 487 -11.96 -13.87 -9.65
C GLY A 487 -12.25 -13.48 -11.10
N THR A 488 -13.53 -13.32 -11.47
CA THR A 488 -13.94 -12.94 -12.84
C THR A 488 -15.06 -11.89 -12.83
N TYR A 489 -15.30 -11.25 -13.97
CA TYR A 489 -16.52 -10.45 -14.19
C TYR A 489 -17.64 -11.33 -14.73
N TYR A 490 -18.72 -11.47 -13.97
CA TYR A 490 -19.91 -12.21 -14.41
C TYR A 490 -20.82 -11.31 -15.24
N THR A 491 -21.07 -11.68 -16.51
CA THR A 491 -21.89 -10.88 -17.44
C THR A 491 -23.31 -11.42 -17.56
N ILE A 492 -24.29 -10.57 -17.29
CA ILE A 492 -25.72 -10.84 -17.47
C ILE A 492 -26.21 -10.04 -18.69
N THR A 493 -26.40 -10.72 -19.83
CA THR A 493 -26.96 -10.11 -21.04
C THR A 493 -28.43 -10.48 -21.15
N ARG A 494 -29.32 -9.49 -20.97
CA ARG A 494 -30.76 -9.67 -21.15
C ARG A 494 -31.44 -8.35 -21.50
N THR A 495 -32.72 -8.45 -21.85
CA THR A 495 -33.63 -7.29 -21.84
C THR A 495 -34.06 -7.00 -20.41
N TRP A 496 -33.70 -5.82 -19.92
CA TRP A 496 -34.04 -5.30 -18.60
C TRP A 496 -35.32 -4.50 -18.66
N LYS A 497 -36.19 -4.68 -17.67
CA LYS A 497 -37.44 -3.94 -17.46
C LYS A 497 -37.34 -3.12 -16.18
N ASN A 498 -38.19 -2.10 -16.07
CA ASN A 498 -38.29 -1.32 -14.83
C ASN A 498 -38.54 -2.24 -13.63
N ASN A 499 -37.83 -1.99 -12.53
CA ASN A 499 -37.85 -2.77 -11.30
C ASN A 499 -37.33 -4.22 -11.41
N ASP A 500 -36.63 -4.58 -12.49
CA ASP A 500 -35.85 -5.82 -12.48
C ASP A 500 -34.80 -5.74 -11.35
N LYS A 501 -34.61 -6.87 -10.65
CA LYS A 501 -33.72 -6.99 -9.50
C LYS A 501 -32.61 -7.97 -9.77
N VAL A 502 -31.40 -7.60 -9.37
CA VAL A 502 -30.24 -8.50 -9.32
C VAL A 502 -29.76 -8.57 -7.88
N VAL A 503 -29.50 -9.76 -7.39
CA VAL A 503 -28.94 -9.99 -6.05
C VAL A 503 -27.65 -10.76 -6.23
N LEU A 504 -26.58 -10.23 -5.65
CA LEU A 504 -25.30 -10.91 -5.53
C LEU A 504 -25.10 -11.26 -4.05
N ASP A 505 -25.09 -12.55 -3.74
CA ASP A 505 -24.69 -13.06 -2.43
C ASP A 505 -23.20 -13.44 -2.51
N LEU A 506 -22.40 -12.86 -1.61
CA LEU A 506 -20.97 -13.11 -1.43
C LEU A 506 -20.72 -13.70 -0.03
N PRO A 507 -21.00 -14.99 0.20
CA PRO A 507 -20.75 -15.61 1.50
C PRO A 507 -19.31 -15.38 1.96
N MET A 508 -19.15 -14.79 3.14
CA MET A 508 -17.84 -14.50 3.73
C MET A 508 -17.45 -15.65 4.66
N THR A 509 -16.19 -16.07 4.55
CA THR A 509 -15.63 -17.12 5.42
C THR A 509 -14.49 -16.54 6.23
N LEU A 510 -14.37 -16.98 7.48
CA LEU A 510 -13.19 -16.69 8.30
C LEU A 510 -11.95 -17.33 7.68
N GLN A 511 -10.91 -16.52 7.50
CA GLN A 511 -9.61 -16.92 7.01
C GLN A 511 -8.54 -16.49 8.01
N THR A 512 -7.44 -17.25 8.04
CA THR A 512 -6.26 -16.90 8.83
C THR A 512 -5.05 -16.82 7.91
N SER A 513 -4.19 -15.84 8.13
CA SER A 513 -2.91 -15.69 7.45
C SER A 513 -1.76 -15.70 8.47
N THR A 514 -0.60 -16.20 8.06
CA THR A 514 0.60 -16.29 8.92
C THR A 514 1.54 -15.13 8.62
N TRP A 515 1.98 -14.45 9.67
CA TRP A 515 2.84 -13.27 9.59
C TRP A 515 4.10 -13.47 10.42
N VAL A 516 4.86 -12.38 10.65
CA VAL A 516 6.10 -12.37 11.43
C VAL A 516 5.99 -13.19 12.70
N ASN A 517 7.04 -13.95 13.03
CA ASN A 517 7.11 -14.80 14.21
C ASN A 517 6.00 -15.87 14.29
N HIS A 518 5.47 -16.31 13.14
CA HIS A 518 4.32 -17.22 13.06
C HIS A 518 3.07 -16.68 13.76
N SER A 519 2.97 -15.35 13.88
CA SER A 519 1.75 -14.70 14.33
C SER A 519 0.62 -14.92 13.32
N VAL A 520 -0.61 -14.82 13.80
CA VAL A 520 -1.82 -15.04 13.01
C VAL A 520 -2.57 -13.73 12.83
N GLY A 521 -2.98 -13.46 11.60
CA GLY A 521 -3.96 -12.44 11.25
C GLY A 521 -5.30 -13.07 10.90
N ILE A 522 -6.40 -12.34 11.13
CA ILE A 522 -7.77 -12.82 10.91
C ILE A 522 -8.46 -11.96 9.87
N GLU A 523 -9.07 -12.61 8.88
CA GLU A 523 -9.80 -11.98 7.78
C GLU A 523 -11.21 -12.57 7.67
N HIS A 524 -12.19 -11.77 7.27
CA HIS A 524 -13.56 -12.21 6.99
C HIS A 524 -14.13 -11.42 5.82
N GLY A 525 -14.16 -12.05 4.64
CA GLY A 525 -14.35 -11.32 3.38
C GLY A 525 -13.15 -10.39 3.11
N PRO A 526 -13.37 -9.14 2.67
CA PRO A 526 -12.30 -8.17 2.45
C PRO A 526 -11.84 -7.46 3.75
N LEU A 527 -12.44 -7.77 4.91
CA LEU A 527 -12.13 -7.11 6.18
C LEU A 527 -11.04 -7.85 6.96
N VAL A 528 -10.02 -7.11 7.38
CA VAL A 528 -8.99 -7.51 8.34
C VAL A 528 -9.48 -7.20 9.75
N TYR A 529 -9.18 -8.04 10.73
CA TYR A 529 -9.61 -7.86 12.12
C TYR A 529 -8.44 -7.63 13.08
N THR A 530 -8.71 -6.77 14.06
CA THR A 530 -7.75 -6.36 15.08
C THR A 530 -8.42 -6.36 16.46
N LEU A 531 -7.63 -6.38 17.53
CA LEU A 531 -8.16 -6.36 18.90
C LEU A 531 -8.98 -5.08 19.14
N GLN A 532 -10.17 -5.20 19.72
CA GLN A 532 -10.89 -4.05 20.25
C GLN A 532 -10.22 -3.58 21.55
N MET A 533 -9.55 -2.45 21.47
CA MET A 533 -8.86 -1.80 22.58
C MET A 533 -9.68 -0.61 23.08
N GLU A 534 -9.67 -0.40 24.39
CA GLU A 534 -10.22 0.81 25.00
C GLU A 534 -9.19 1.93 24.86
N GLU A 535 -9.62 3.09 24.36
CA GLU A 535 -8.73 4.18 24.00
C GLU A 535 -8.83 5.36 25.00
N GLN A 536 -7.70 5.81 25.51
CA GLN A 536 -7.58 7.06 26.26
C GLN A 536 -6.96 8.14 25.37
N TRP A 537 -7.78 9.13 25.02
CA TRP A 537 -7.39 10.24 24.16
C TRP A 537 -6.89 11.40 25.01
N LYS A 538 -5.63 11.79 24.79
CA LYS A 538 -5.00 12.93 25.46
C LYS A 538 -4.65 13.99 24.44
N ARG A 539 -5.33 15.14 24.52
CA ARG A 539 -5.03 16.29 23.66
C ARG A 539 -3.60 16.76 23.90
N LYS A 540 -2.83 16.89 22.81
CA LYS A 540 -1.44 17.35 22.82
C LYS A 540 -1.31 18.79 22.37
N LYS A 541 -1.94 19.11 21.24
CA LYS A 541 -1.88 20.43 20.63
C LYS A 541 -3.26 20.84 20.18
N GLU A 542 -3.69 22.00 20.66
CA GLU A 542 -5.00 22.53 20.31
C GLU A 542 -5.00 23.10 18.90
N HIS A 543 -5.98 22.66 18.10
CA HIS A 543 -6.26 23.20 16.77
C HIS A 543 -7.77 23.34 16.62
N THR A 544 -8.33 24.44 17.12
CA THR A 544 -9.76 24.74 17.00
C THR A 544 -9.96 25.77 15.90
N PHE A 545 -10.86 25.49 14.95
CA PHE A 545 -11.24 26.42 13.89
C PHE A 545 -12.76 26.50 13.80
N ASP A 546 -13.33 27.71 13.87
CA ASP A 546 -14.78 27.95 13.88
C ASP A 546 -15.55 27.09 14.91
N GLY A 547 -14.94 26.84 16.08
CA GLY A 547 -15.52 25.99 17.14
C GLY A 547 -15.45 24.49 16.87
N ILE A 548 -14.81 24.07 15.77
CA ILE A 548 -14.58 22.66 15.42
C ILE A 548 -13.18 22.25 15.86
N ASP A 549 -13.10 21.10 16.51
CA ASP A 549 -11.86 20.56 17.05
C ASP A 549 -11.11 19.69 16.04
N PHE A 550 -9.98 20.18 15.56
CA PHE A 550 -8.98 19.47 14.78
C PHE A 550 -7.73 19.18 15.61
N SER A 551 -7.80 19.16 16.94
CA SER A 551 -6.60 19.03 17.76
C SER A 551 -5.82 17.74 17.50
N GLU A 552 -4.54 17.77 17.86
CA GLU A 552 -3.66 16.60 17.85
C GLU A 552 -3.82 15.83 19.17
N TYR A 553 -3.84 14.49 19.10
CA TYR A 553 -4.12 13.62 20.23
C TYR A 553 -3.12 12.47 20.34
N GLU A 554 -2.56 12.24 21.53
CA GLU A 554 -2.02 10.92 21.87
C GLU A 554 -3.17 9.96 22.20
N VAL A 555 -3.07 8.72 21.74
CA VAL A 555 -4.04 7.67 22.04
C VAL A 555 -3.32 6.52 22.73
N LEU A 556 -3.67 6.28 23.99
CA LEU A 556 -3.06 5.25 24.85
C LEU A 556 -4.07 4.15 25.16
N PRO A 557 -3.61 2.90 25.39
CA PRO A 557 -4.51 1.82 25.78
C PRO A 557 -5.02 2.02 27.22
N ALA A 558 -6.33 1.88 27.43
CA ALA A 558 -6.95 1.89 28.75
C ALA A 558 -6.98 0.49 29.41
N ASN A 559 -6.81 -0.55 28.59
CA ASN A 559 -6.86 -1.96 28.97
C ASN A 559 -5.64 -2.73 28.43
N ASP A 560 -5.49 -3.97 28.88
CA ASP A 560 -4.45 -4.86 28.35
C ASP A 560 -4.65 -5.12 26.86
N TRP A 561 -3.55 -5.32 26.14
CA TRP A 561 -3.57 -5.61 24.70
C TRP A 561 -2.72 -6.84 24.33
N ASN A 562 -1.88 -7.31 25.25
CA ASN A 562 -0.87 -8.35 25.04
C ASN A 562 -1.48 -9.76 25.04
N TYR A 563 -2.43 -9.99 24.15
CA TYR A 563 -3.19 -11.22 24.02
C TYR A 563 -2.70 -12.10 22.87
N GLY A 564 -2.52 -13.39 23.14
CA GLY A 564 -2.36 -14.42 22.13
C GLY A 564 -3.68 -15.16 21.93
N LEU A 565 -4.00 -15.52 20.68
CA LEU A 565 -5.26 -16.18 20.34
C LEU A 565 -5.19 -17.68 20.60
N VAL A 566 -6.29 -18.24 21.12
CA VAL A 566 -6.50 -19.68 21.30
C VAL A 566 -7.45 -20.15 20.19
N ILE A 567 -6.88 -20.47 19.02
CA ILE A 567 -7.64 -20.86 17.83
C ILE A 567 -7.03 -22.08 17.13
N ASP A 568 -7.85 -22.78 16.33
CA ASP A 568 -7.36 -23.67 15.28
C ASP A 568 -7.24 -22.86 13.97
N PRO A 569 -6.02 -22.47 13.53
CA PRO A 569 -5.87 -21.67 12.32
C PRO A 569 -6.27 -22.44 11.05
N LYS A 570 -6.32 -23.77 11.08
CA LYS A 570 -6.79 -24.56 9.92
C LYS A 570 -8.32 -24.65 9.84
N ALA A 571 -9.01 -24.29 10.92
CA ALA A 571 -10.47 -24.30 11.00
C ALA A 571 -10.98 -23.13 11.88
N PRO A 572 -10.71 -21.87 11.51
CA PRO A 572 -10.97 -20.71 12.37
C PRO A 572 -12.44 -20.56 12.77
N ALA A 573 -13.37 -21.01 11.93
CA ALA A 573 -14.80 -21.02 12.21
C ALA A 573 -15.21 -21.91 13.42
N LYS A 574 -14.34 -22.82 13.89
CA LYS A 574 -14.57 -23.59 15.13
C LYS A 574 -14.19 -22.82 16.39
N SER A 575 -13.34 -21.79 16.26
CA SER A 575 -12.76 -21.06 17.38
C SER A 575 -13.26 -19.63 17.50
N ILE A 576 -13.84 -19.09 16.42
CA ILE A 576 -14.26 -17.69 16.32
C ILE A 576 -15.76 -17.64 16.03
N THR A 577 -16.48 -16.84 16.82
CA THR A 577 -17.90 -16.55 16.59
C THR A 577 -18.04 -15.18 15.93
N VAL A 578 -18.76 -15.12 14.81
CA VAL A 578 -19.09 -13.85 14.13
C VAL A 578 -20.38 -13.30 14.72
N GLU A 579 -20.31 -12.12 15.33
CA GLU A 579 -21.46 -11.36 15.81
C GLU A 579 -21.82 -10.27 14.81
N ARG A 580 -23.12 -10.09 14.57
CA ARG A 580 -23.66 -9.09 13.64
C ARG A 580 -24.67 -8.21 14.35
N THR A 581 -24.61 -6.91 14.08
CA THR A 581 -25.62 -5.92 14.51
C THR A 581 -26.18 -5.19 13.30
N ALA A 582 -27.16 -4.30 13.54
CA ALA A 582 -27.69 -3.45 12.48
C ALA A 582 -26.60 -2.52 11.93
N MET A 583 -26.62 -2.27 10.61
CA MET A 583 -25.69 -1.38 9.94
C MET A 583 -25.80 0.05 10.51
N PRO A 584 -24.74 0.61 11.12
CA PRO A 584 -24.72 2.01 11.55
C PRO A 584 -24.52 2.94 10.35
N GLN A 585 -24.69 4.24 10.55
CA GLN A 585 -24.28 5.26 9.57
C GLN A 585 -22.76 5.25 9.35
N ASN A 586 -21.97 5.17 10.43
CA ASN A 586 -20.52 5.05 10.36
C ASN A 586 -20.06 3.70 10.92
N PRO A 587 -19.67 2.74 10.05
CA PRO A 587 -19.22 1.41 10.47
C PRO A 587 -17.74 1.36 10.87
N PHE A 588 -16.98 2.45 10.67
CA PHE A 588 -15.56 2.57 11.02
C PHE A 588 -15.35 3.16 12.42
N ARG A 589 -16.30 2.91 13.33
CA ARG A 589 -16.20 3.24 14.75
C ARG A 589 -16.14 1.95 15.58
N PRO A 590 -15.23 1.82 16.55
CA PRO A 590 -15.12 0.60 17.35
C PRO A 590 -16.43 0.26 18.08
N GLU A 591 -17.14 1.28 18.56
CA GLU A 591 -18.32 1.14 19.40
C GLU A 591 -19.54 0.69 18.61
N THR A 592 -19.59 0.97 17.31
CA THR A 592 -20.77 0.75 16.45
C THR A 592 -20.52 -0.17 15.27
N THR A 593 -19.29 -0.59 15.00
CA THR A 593 -18.97 -1.45 13.86
C THR A 593 -19.85 -2.72 13.86
N PRO A 594 -20.51 -3.05 12.73
CA PRO A 594 -21.63 -3.99 12.72
C PRO A 594 -21.24 -5.46 12.65
N VAL A 595 -19.96 -5.78 12.44
CA VAL A 595 -19.46 -7.16 12.45
C VAL A 595 -18.28 -7.24 13.40
N ARG A 596 -18.38 -8.14 14.38
CA ARG A 596 -17.36 -8.35 15.42
C ARG A 596 -17.06 -9.83 15.53
N LEU A 597 -15.85 -10.15 15.96
CA LEU A 597 -15.44 -11.52 16.18
C LEU A 597 -15.21 -11.75 17.67
N LYS A 598 -15.84 -12.77 18.24
CA LYS A 598 -15.52 -13.25 19.59
C LYS A 598 -14.57 -14.42 19.50
N VAL A 599 -13.46 -14.31 20.19
CA VAL A 599 -12.38 -15.32 20.16
C VAL A 599 -11.80 -15.50 21.56
N LYS A 600 -11.40 -16.73 21.86
CA LYS A 600 -10.68 -17.04 23.09
C LYS A 600 -9.24 -16.58 22.99
N ALA A 601 -8.72 -15.99 24.05
CA ALA A 601 -7.35 -15.51 24.13
C ALA A 601 -6.79 -15.67 25.55
N ARG A 602 -5.48 -15.57 25.67
CA ARG A 602 -4.76 -15.50 26.94
C ARG A 602 -3.74 -14.37 26.89
N LYS A 603 -3.48 -13.74 28.03
CA LYS A 603 -2.36 -12.80 28.12
C LYS A 603 -1.05 -13.53 27.84
N VAL A 604 -0.08 -12.84 27.25
CA VAL A 604 1.22 -13.42 26.91
C VAL A 604 2.28 -12.83 27.82
N GLU A 605 3.05 -13.70 28.48
CA GLU A 605 4.16 -13.30 29.34
C GLU A 605 5.21 -12.52 28.56
N GLY A 606 5.69 -11.41 29.13
CA GLY A 606 6.83 -10.66 28.58
C GLY A 606 6.57 -9.95 27.24
N TRP A 607 5.37 -10.05 26.66
CA TRP A 607 5.02 -9.26 25.47
C TRP A 607 4.53 -7.88 25.89
N GLY A 608 5.35 -6.87 25.61
CA GLY A 608 5.13 -5.48 25.99
C GLY A 608 5.71 -4.51 24.96
N LEU A 609 6.00 -3.28 25.39
CA LEU A 609 6.61 -2.28 24.51
C LEU A 609 8.04 -2.64 24.12
N ALA A 610 8.44 -2.24 22.92
CA ALA A 610 9.81 -2.27 22.45
C ALA A 610 10.68 -1.30 23.25
N ALA A 611 12.00 -1.41 23.10
CA ALA A 611 12.96 -0.58 23.84
C ALA A 611 12.82 0.93 23.60
N ASN A 612 12.26 1.34 22.46
CA ASN A 612 11.99 2.75 22.16
C ASN A 612 10.79 3.32 22.96
N GLY A 613 9.99 2.47 23.60
CA GLY A 613 8.82 2.88 24.38
C GLY A 613 7.68 3.48 23.55
N VAL A 614 7.73 3.36 22.21
CA VAL A 614 6.70 3.84 21.27
C VAL A 614 5.94 2.67 20.66
N HIS A 615 6.64 1.64 20.19
CA HIS A 615 6.02 0.49 19.53
C HIS A 615 5.84 -0.71 20.47
N ALA A 616 4.97 -1.65 20.09
CA ALA A 616 5.01 -2.99 20.66
C ALA A 616 6.32 -3.70 20.27
N ALA A 617 6.82 -4.58 21.13
CA ALA A 617 7.77 -5.59 20.66
C ALA A 617 7.05 -6.54 19.69
N GLU A 618 7.81 -7.22 18.81
CA GLU A 618 7.21 -8.20 17.90
C GLU A 618 6.47 -9.32 18.66
N PRO A 619 5.39 -9.87 18.08
CA PRO A 619 4.68 -11.02 18.65
C PRO A 619 5.66 -12.17 18.98
N PRO A 620 5.67 -12.73 20.20
CA PRO A 620 6.60 -13.81 20.52
C PRO A 620 6.29 -15.11 19.75
N VAL A 621 7.33 -15.79 19.25
CA VAL A 621 7.26 -17.05 18.50
C VAL A 621 6.65 -18.21 19.31
N ASN A 622 6.98 -18.28 20.60
CA ASN A 622 6.51 -19.30 21.54
C ASN A 622 5.82 -18.63 22.72
N ALA A 623 4.68 -18.01 22.43
CA ALA A 623 3.90 -17.26 23.42
C ALA A 623 3.60 -18.12 24.65
N GLN A 624 4.14 -17.69 25.80
CA GLN A 624 3.85 -18.31 27.08
C GLN A 624 2.57 -17.67 27.64
N PRO A 625 1.46 -18.41 27.71
CA PRO A 625 0.22 -17.84 28.21
C PRO A 625 0.30 -17.61 29.72
N THR A 626 -0.22 -16.48 30.17
CA THR A 626 -0.37 -16.14 31.60
C THR A 626 -1.84 -15.92 31.92
N GLY A 627 -2.21 -16.27 33.15
CA GLY A 627 -3.59 -16.12 33.63
C GLY A 627 -4.61 -17.04 32.92
N PRO A 628 -5.91 -16.82 33.19
CA PRO A 628 -6.98 -17.63 32.63
C PRO A 628 -7.25 -17.30 31.16
N GLU A 629 -7.85 -18.25 30.45
CA GLU A 629 -8.49 -18.00 29.16
C GLU A 629 -9.64 -17.02 29.33
N GLN A 630 -9.73 -16.05 28.43
CA GLN A 630 -10.81 -15.07 28.39
C GLN A 630 -11.28 -14.86 26.96
N GLN A 631 -12.52 -14.39 26.81
CA GLN A 631 -13.04 -14.00 25.50
C GLN A 631 -12.64 -12.55 25.23
N VAL A 632 -12.04 -12.29 24.07
CA VAL A 632 -11.77 -10.95 23.56
C VAL A 632 -12.63 -10.68 22.32
N THR A 633 -12.79 -9.40 21.99
CA THR A 633 -13.51 -8.97 20.78
C THR A 633 -12.51 -8.46 19.77
N LEU A 634 -12.62 -8.93 18.53
CA LEU A 634 -11.93 -8.32 17.40
C LEU A 634 -12.92 -7.49 16.58
N VAL A 635 -12.47 -6.34 16.12
CA VAL A 635 -13.20 -5.40 15.27
C VAL A 635 -12.45 -5.19 13.95
N PRO A 636 -13.11 -4.72 12.88
CA PRO A 636 -12.45 -4.41 11.63
C PRO A 636 -11.28 -3.44 11.81
N PHE A 637 -10.16 -3.68 11.14
CA PHE A 637 -8.90 -2.93 11.27
C PHE A 637 -9.09 -1.43 11.07
N GLY A 638 -9.95 -1.05 10.11
CA GLY A 638 -10.30 0.33 9.81
C GLY A 638 -11.04 1.06 10.93
N ALA A 639 -11.61 0.33 11.90
CA ALA A 639 -12.41 0.91 12.97
C ALA A 639 -11.58 1.36 14.20
N GLN A 640 -10.29 1.04 14.28
CA GLN A 640 -9.45 1.32 15.47
C GLN A 640 -8.31 2.30 15.17
N ARG A 641 -7.81 3.01 16.20
CA ARG A 641 -6.59 3.85 16.08
C ARG A 641 -5.38 3.17 16.67
N ILE A 642 -5.54 2.59 17.86
CA ILE A 642 -4.56 1.68 18.45
C ILE A 642 -5.04 0.24 18.29
N ARG A 643 -4.13 -0.69 18.02
CA ARG A 643 -4.51 -1.98 17.45
C ARG A 643 -3.44 -3.06 17.61
N VAL A 644 -3.89 -4.31 17.70
CA VAL A 644 -3.08 -5.53 17.62
C VAL A 644 -3.71 -6.42 16.56
N THR A 645 -3.02 -6.61 15.45
CA THR A 645 -3.52 -7.33 14.27
C THR A 645 -2.78 -8.64 14.05
N TYR A 646 -1.48 -8.66 14.38
CA TYR A 646 -0.66 -9.86 14.34
C TYR A 646 -0.58 -10.45 15.74
N PHE A 647 -1.33 -11.52 15.96
CA PHE A 647 -1.47 -12.14 17.26
C PHE A 647 -0.51 -13.33 17.41
N PRO A 648 0.17 -13.50 18.56
CA PRO A 648 0.79 -14.77 18.88
C PRO A 648 -0.26 -15.88 18.96
N LEU A 649 0.08 -17.09 18.51
CA LEU A 649 -0.77 -18.26 18.67
C LEU A 649 -0.47 -18.95 20.00
N VAL A 650 -1.49 -19.21 20.82
CA VAL A 650 -1.35 -19.90 22.11
C VAL A 650 -1.64 -21.39 21.92
N GLY A 651 -0.75 -22.24 22.44
CA GLY A 651 -0.91 -23.70 22.42
C GLY A 651 -0.29 -24.42 21.21
N ALA A 652 0.24 -23.68 20.24
CA ALA A 652 1.08 -24.24 19.17
C ALA A 652 2.55 -23.89 19.48
N ALA A 653 3.35 -24.88 19.89
CA ALA A 653 4.78 -24.68 20.02
C ALA A 653 5.42 -24.66 18.62
N VAL A 654 6.09 -23.57 18.27
CA VAL A 654 7.00 -23.55 17.13
C VAL A 654 8.32 -24.13 17.63
N THR A 655 8.67 -25.33 17.17
CA THR A 655 10.01 -25.86 17.39
C THR A 655 11.00 -24.95 16.64
N PRO A 656 11.92 -24.25 17.32
CA PRO A 656 12.90 -23.44 16.61
C PRO A 656 13.71 -24.31 15.66
N ALA A 657 14.27 -23.73 14.59
CA ALA A 657 15.30 -24.39 13.81
C ALA A 657 16.55 -24.55 14.69
N GLN A 658 16.60 -25.61 15.51
CA GLN A 658 17.58 -25.72 16.59
C GLN A 658 18.92 -26.30 16.15
N GLN A 659 18.99 -26.94 14.97
CA GLN A 659 20.18 -27.66 14.53
C GLN A 659 20.96 -26.92 13.44
N THR A 660 20.29 -26.50 12.38
CA THR A 660 20.90 -25.82 11.24
C THR A 660 19.95 -24.78 10.64
N PHE A 661 20.53 -23.72 10.09
CA PHE A 661 19.90 -22.74 9.23
C PHE A 661 20.80 -22.55 8.00
N ALA A 662 20.20 -22.45 6.82
CA ALA A 662 20.89 -22.06 5.61
C ALA A 662 19.91 -21.35 4.68
N ASP A 663 20.32 -20.19 4.17
CA ASP A 663 19.59 -19.47 3.13
C ASP A 663 20.54 -19.12 1.99
N PRO A 664 20.40 -19.76 0.82
CA PRO A 664 21.18 -19.47 -0.38
C PRO A 664 20.57 -18.31 -1.19
N PHE A 665 19.46 -17.72 -0.74
CA PHE A 665 18.76 -16.62 -1.41
C PHE A 665 18.27 -16.94 -2.83
N THR A 666 18.01 -18.21 -3.11
CA THR A 666 17.42 -18.67 -4.39
C THR A 666 15.90 -18.60 -4.30
N ALA A 667 15.31 -17.53 -4.84
CA ALA A 667 13.90 -17.15 -4.72
C ALA A 667 12.90 -18.33 -4.86
N ASP A 668 12.39 -18.85 -3.74
CA ASP A 668 11.29 -19.82 -3.69
C ASP A 668 10.03 -19.25 -3.00
N GLY A 669 10.01 -17.93 -2.74
CA GLY A 669 8.89 -17.21 -2.14
C GLY A 669 8.76 -17.38 -0.63
N LYS A 670 9.70 -18.04 0.05
CA LYS A 670 9.74 -18.13 1.52
C LYS A 670 10.75 -17.14 2.07
N ASN A 671 10.28 -16.11 2.76
CA ASN A 671 11.13 -15.21 3.52
C ASN A 671 11.17 -15.66 5.00
N PRO A 672 12.25 -16.30 5.50
CA PRO A 672 12.38 -16.65 6.92
C PRO A 672 12.79 -15.45 7.78
N TRP A 673 13.00 -14.29 7.18
CA TRP A 673 13.53 -13.11 7.83
C TRP A 673 12.43 -12.13 8.24
N VAL A 674 12.59 -11.55 9.42
CA VAL A 674 11.84 -10.37 9.87
C VAL A 674 12.73 -9.14 9.70
N ASN A 675 12.24 -8.19 8.92
CA ASN A 675 12.98 -6.99 8.51
C ASN A 675 12.62 -5.78 9.38
N PHE A 676 13.60 -5.27 10.11
CA PHE A 676 13.49 -4.09 10.96
C PHE A 676 14.21 -2.91 10.33
N GLY A 677 13.45 -2.12 9.58
CA GLY A 677 13.91 -0.89 8.94
C GLY A 677 14.80 -1.16 7.73
N GLY A 678 14.99 -0.12 6.91
CA GLY A 678 15.69 -0.22 5.63
C GLY A 678 14.91 -1.01 4.56
N GLY A 679 15.38 -0.94 3.31
CA GLY A 679 14.90 -1.77 2.22
C GLY A 679 15.59 -3.14 2.24
N TRP A 680 14.82 -4.20 1.99
CA TRP A 680 15.34 -5.56 1.94
C TRP A 680 14.80 -6.28 0.72
N GLN A 681 15.69 -6.91 -0.04
CA GLN A 681 15.27 -7.51 -1.29
C GLN A 681 16.11 -8.73 -1.63
N GLN A 682 15.44 -9.82 -2.00
CA GLN A 682 16.08 -11.00 -2.54
C GLN A 682 15.94 -11.05 -4.06
N THR A 683 17.06 -11.17 -4.77
CA THR A 683 17.07 -11.40 -6.22
C THR A 683 18.42 -11.99 -6.64
N GLY A 684 18.43 -12.81 -7.68
CA GLY A 684 19.68 -13.34 -8.27
C GLY A 684 20.58 -14.16 -7.33
N GLY A 685 20.04 -14.82 -6.30
CA GLY A 685 20.86 -15.58 -5.33
C GLY A 685 21.54 -14.70 -4.28
N LYS A 686 21.12 -13.44 -4.16
CA LYS A 686 21.66 -12.42 -3.26
C LYS A 686 20.54 -11.82 -2.43
N TYR A 687 20.92 -11.33 -1.25
CA TYR A 687 20.03 -10.59 -0.38
C TYR A 687 20.60 -9.20 -0.11
N TYR A 688 19.89 -8.20 -0.61
CA TYR A 688 20.27 -6.80 -0.58
C TYR A 688 19.63 -6.15 0.63
N SER A 689 20.46 -5.45 1.39
CA SER A 689 20.05 -4.58 2.48
C SER A 689 20.43 -3.17 2.08
N GLU A 690 19.48 -2.24 2.09
CA GLU A 690 19.73 -0.85 1.74
C GLU A 690 19.19 0.09 2.82
N SER A 691 20.05 1.00 3.27
CA SER A 691 19.77 1.95 4.34
C SER A 691 19.60 3.35 3.75
N TYR A 692 18.46 3.99 4.01
CA TYR A 692 18.19 5.41 3.71
C TYR A 692 17.84 6.13 4.99
N ASN A 693 18.69 7.03 5.45
CA ASN A 693 18.49 7.82 6.67
C ASN A 693 18.16 7.00 7.94
N ILE A 694 18.33 5.67 7.86
CA ILE A 694 18.19 4.73 8.96
C ILE A 694 19.52 4.06 9.19
N ASP A 695 19.94 4.03 10.45
CA ASP A 695 21.13 3.32 10.88
C ASP A 695 20.74 2.00 11.55
N GLY A 696 21.54 0.95 11.33
CA GLY A 696 21.32 -0.33 11.97
C GLY A 696 20.14 -1.13 11.43
N ALA A 697 19.74 -0.94 10.17
CA ALA A 697 18.76 -1.80 9.52
C ALA A 697 19.17 -3.27 9.71
N LYS A 698 18.22 -4.11 10.13
CA LYS A 698 18.51 -5.49 10.52
C LYS A 698 17.44 -6.47 10.07
N SER A 699 17.88 -7.67 9.74
CA SER A 699 17.05 -8.76 9.23
C SER A 699 17.32 -10.00 10.06
N VAL A 700 16.34 -10.48 10.82
CA VAL A 700 16.55 -11.49 11.87
C VAL A 700 15.67 -12.70 11.63
N VAL A 701 16.23 -13.90 11.77
CA VAL A 701 15.46 -15.16 11.81
C VAL A 701 14.97 -15.35 13.24
N THR A 702 13.96 -14.59 13.62
CA THR A 702 13.42 -14.51 15.00
C THR A 702 12.90 -15.85 15.54
N THR A 703 12.63 -16.80 14.66
CA THR A 703 12.21 -18.17 14.98
C THR A 703 13.38 -19.11 15.28
N SER A 704 14.62 -18.64 15.13
CA SER A 704 15.83 -19.39 15.48
C SER A 704 16.26 -19.15 16.93
N ASN A 705 16.96 -20.13 17.51
CA ASN A 705 17.58 -19.98 18.82
C ASN A 705 18.84 -20.85 18.94
N PHE A 706 20.00 -20.20 18.87
CA PHE A 706 21.31 -20.82 18.94
C PHE A 706 22.02 -20.45 20.24
N ASP A 707 22.63 -21.44 20.89
CA ASP A 707 23.55 -21.27 22.01
C ASP A 707 24.99 -21.35 21.50
N ASN A 708 25.55 -22.54 21.36
CA ASN A 708 26.81 -22.78 20.69
C ASN A 708 26.57 -22.81 19.18
N LEU A 709 27.27 -21.98 18.42
CA LEU A 709 27.08 -21.95 16.97
C LEU A 709 28.35 -21.65 16.19
N THR A 710 28.39 -22.16 14.97
CA THR A 710 29.19 -21.63 13.88
C THR A 710 28.24 -20.95 12.91
N MET A 711 28.45 -19.67 12.63
CA MET A 711 27.71 -18.90 11.65
C MET A 711 28.65 -18.43 10.55
N ASP A 712 28.25 -18.64 9.29
CA ASP A 712 28.97 -18.22 8.09
C ASP A 712 28.10 -17.28 7.28
N ALA A 713 28.70 -16.21 6.76
CA ALA A 713 28.08 -15.31 5.80
C ALA A 713 29.12 -14.81 4.80
N THR A 714 28.70 -14.60 3.56
CA THR A 714 29.49 -13.82 2.59
C THR A 714 28.89 -12.42 2.52
N VAL A 715 29.72 -11.41 2.70
CA VAL A 715 29.29 -10.00 2.82
C VAL A 715 30.04 -9.17 1.79
N THR A 716 29.30 -8.36 1.03
CA THR A 716 29.85 -7.36 0.12
C THR A 716 29.26 -6.00 0.47
N ILE A 717 30.09 -4.98 0.58
CA ILE A 717 29.66 -3.60 0.80
C ILE A 717 29.82 -2.85 -0.52
N LEU A 718 28.74 -2.32 -1.09
CA LEU A 718 28.80 -1.62 -2.40
C LEU A 718 29.17 -0.14 -2.25
N ASN A 719 28.58 0.56 -1.27
CA ASN A 719 28.73 2.00 -1.10
C ASN A 719 29.44 2.33 0.23
N ASP A 720 29.48 3.60 0.65
CA ASP A 720 29.98 4.01 1.97
C ASP A 720 29.05 3.59 3.13
N ALA A 721 28.56 2.34 3.10
CA ALA A 721 28.02 1.69 4.29
C ALA A 721 29.20 1.48 5.24
N THR A 722 29.11 2.04 6.45
CA THR A 722 30.23 1.98 7.38
C THR A 722 30.49 0.56 7.87
N GLU A 723 29.47 -0.30 7.98
CA GLU A 723 29.60 -1.67 8.46
C GLU A 723 28.55 -2.60 7.83
N GLY A 724 28.94 -3.86 7.58
CA GLY A 724 28.04 -4.95 7.23
C GLY A 724 28.46 -6.25 7.93
N GLY A 725 27.51 -7.01 8.46
CA GLY A 725 27.85 -8.18 9.27
C GLY A 725 26.68 -9.02 9.76
N VAL A 726 26.99 -9.87 10.73
CA VAL A 726 26.06 -10.86 11.29
C VAL A 726 25.73 -10.57 12.74
N LEU A 727 24.45 -10.72 13.06
CA LEU A 727 23.91 -10.75 14.41
C LEU A 727 23.83 -12.20 14.90
N PHE A 728 24.20 -12.44 16.14
CA PHE A 728 24.10 -13.78 16.74
C PHE A 728 23.74 -13.68 18.23
N ARG A 729 23.09 -14.73 18.73
CA ARG A 729 22.48 -14.78 20.07
C ARG A 729 21.61 -13.54 20.36
N THR A 730 20.83 -13.13 19.36
CA THR A 730 20.04 -11.90 19.38
C THR A 730 18.64 -12.13 19.93
N SER A 731 18.15 -11.18 20.72
CA SER A 731 16.80 -11.17 21.27
C SER A 731 16.22 -9.75 21.20
N VAL A 732 14.89 -9.67 21.23
CA VAL A 732 14.10 -8.43 21.21
C VAL A 732 14.55 -7.40 20.15
N PRO A 733 14.80 -7.80 18.89
CA PRO A 733 15.10 -6.83 17.84
C PRO A 733 13.90 -5.91 17.59
N THR A 734 14.17 -4.64 17.35
CA THR A 734 13.20 -3.64 16.90
C THR A 734 13.88 -2.69 15.93
N VAL A 735 13.10 -1.79 15.34
CA VAL A 735 13.60 -0.69 14.50
C VAL A 735 14.48 0.25 15.36
N GLY A 736 15.65 0.62 14.83
CA GLY A 736 16.63 1.49 15.48
C GLY A 736 18.05 0.90 15.49
N VAL A 737 19.05 1.78 15.66
CA VAL A 737 20.48 1.47 15.45
C VAL A 737 20.97 0.26 16.25
N ASP A 738 20.86 0.38 17.57
CA ASP A 738 21.32 -0.60 18.55
C ASP A 738 20.16 -1.31 19.24
N ALA A 739 18.95 -1.16 18.70
CA ALA A 739 17.70 -1.60 19.32
C ALA A 739 17.51 -3.13 19.21
N TYR A 740 18.35 -3.85 19.94
CA TYR A 740 18.39 -5.30 20.10
C TYR A 740 19.25 -5.66 21.31
N LYS A 741 19.16 -6.90 21.78
CA LYS A 741 20.08 -7.48 22.75
C LYS A 741 20.80 -8.67 22.14
N GLY A 742 22.11 -8.59 21.95
CA GLY A 742 22.88 -9.66 21.29
C GLY A 742 24.29 -9.22 20.92
N TYR A 743 24.99 -10.05 20.14
CA TYR A 743 26.30 -9.74 19.59
C TYR A 743 26.22 -9.39 18.11
N TYR A 744 27.20 -8.62 17.64
CA TYR A 744 27.39 -8.24 16.24
C TYR A 744 28.86 -8.40 15.87
N ALA A 745 29.12 -9.12 14.79
CA ALA A 745 30.44 -9.22 14.17
C ALA A 745 30.35 -8.66 12.74
N ALA A 746 31.25 -7.78 12.36
CA ALA A 746 31.12 -7.03 11.11
C ALA A 746 32.44 -6.60 10.52
N ILE A 747 32.42 -6.40 9.21
CA ILE A 747 33.48 -5.73 8.46
C ILE A 747 33.08 -4.27 8.22
N SER A 748 34.07 -3.39 8.26
CA SER A 748 33.89 -1.94 8.13
C SER A 748 34.74 -1.37 7.02
N THR A 749 34.13 -0.56 6.15
CA THR A 749 34.84 0.20 5.11
C THR A 749 35.79 1.26 5.68
N LYS A 750 35.71 1.54 7.00
CA LYS A 750 36.69 2.35 7.73
C LYS A 750 37.99 1.59 8.04
N GLY A 751 38.11 0.34 7.60
CA GLY A 751 39.34 -0.44 7.71
C GLY A 751 39.41 -1.29 8.97
N SER A 752 38.29 -1.87 9.42
CA SER A 752 38.26 -2.68 10.64
C SER A 752 37.38 -3.94 10.56
N LEU A 753 37.76 -4.94 11.36
CA LEU A 753 36.91 -6.07 11.76
C LEU A 753 36.47 -5.81 13.20
N ILE A 754 35.15 -5.83 13.42
CA ILE A 754 34.51 -5.40 14.66
C ILE A 754 33.80 -6.59 15.30
N LEU A 755 33.95 -6.74 16.62
CA LEU A 755 33.10 -7.55 17.48
C LEU A 755 32.59 -6.68 18.63
N GLY A 756 31.27 -6.66 18.81
CA GLY A 756 30.65 -5.97 19.93
C GLY A 756 29.33 -6.60 20.34
N LYS A 757 28.68 -5.96 21.30
CA LYS A 757 27.38 -6.35 21.82
C LYS A 757 26.48 -5.14 21.98
N SER A 758 25.17 -5.36 21.95
CA SER A 758 24.19 -4.33 22.28
C SER A 758 23.30 -4.78 23.43
N ASN A 759 22.95 -3.87 24.33
CA ASN A 759 21.79 -3.99 25.22
C ASN A 759 20.88 -2.75 25.05
N ASN A 760 20.38 -2.55 23.82
CA ASN A 760 19.79 -1.27 23.36
C ASN A 760 20.77 -0.09 23.38
N ALA A 761 22.07 -0.39 23.45
CA ALA A 761 23.17 0.54 23.44
C ALA A 761 24.42 -0.23 23.06
N TRP A 762 25.19 0.28 22.09
CA TRP A 762 26.40 -0.37 21.61
C TRP A 762 27.51 -0.43 22.67
N GLN A 763 28.19 -1.57 22.72
CA GLN A 763 29.43 -1.78 23.44
C GLN A 763 30.42 -2.56 22.58
N SER A 764 31.53 -1.92 22.21
CA SER A 764 32.65 -2.60 21.54
C SER A 764 33.31 -3.60 22.49
N LEU A 765 33.58 -4.82 22.00
CA LEU A 765 34.36 -5.83 22.71
C LEU A 765 35.79 -5.87 22.17
N GLN A 766 35.92 -5.87 20.84
CA GLN A 766 37.20 -5.78 20.16
C GLN A 766 37.03 -5.24 18.75
N GLU A 767 37.94 -4.37 18.31
CA GLU A 767 38.04 -3.89 16.94
C GLU A 767 39.50 -3.97 16.52
N ILE A 768 39.77 -4.58 15.38
CA ILE A 768 41.13 -4.73 14.84
C ILE A 768 41.20 -4.15 13.42
N PRO A 769 42.37 -3.67 12.98
CA PRO A 769 42.57 -3.24 11.59
C PRO A 769 42.31 -4.38 10.60
N ALA A 770 41.52 -4.12 9.54
CA ALA A 770 41.28 -5.04 8.44
C ALA A 770 41.01 -4.26 7.14
N THR A 771 41.69 -4.60 6.05
CA THR A 771 41.50 -3.90 4.77
C THR A 771 40.21 -4.36 4.08
N ILE A 772 39.16 -3.56 4.18
CA ILE A 772 37.86 -3.80 3.55
C ILE A 772 37.70 -2.87 2.35
N THR A 773 37.55 -3.46 1.16
CA THR A 773 37.36 -2.74 -0.10
C THR A 773 35.92 -2.89 -0.56
N LYS A 774 35.34 -1.81 -1.08
CA LYS A 774 34.01 -1.83 -1.71
C LYS A 774 33.97 -2.84 -2.87
N ASP A 775 32.77 -3.35 -3.15
CA ASP A 775 32.47 -4.30 -4.24
C ASP A 775 33.23 -5.65 -4.15
N LYS A 776 34.01 -5.88 -3.09
CA LYS A 776 34.65 -7.14 -2.82
C LYS A 776 33.81 -7.96 -1.84
N ALA A 777 33.58 -9.23 -2.17
CA ALA A 777 33.00 -10.21 -1.25
C ALA A 777 34.04 -10.68 -0.23
N TYR A 778 33.62 -10.78 1.02
CA TYR A 778 34.38 -11.27 2.15
C TYR A 778 33.64 -12.40 2.84
N HIS A 779 34.36 -13.42 3.29
CA HIS A 779 33.79 -14.50 4.07
C HIS A 779 33.96 -14.22 5.55
N LEU A 780 32.86 -14.06 6.28
CA LEU A 780 32.82 -13.82 7.71
C LEU A 780 32.31 -15.07 8.42
N ARG A 781 33.05 -15.54 9.42
CA ARG A 781 32.60 -16.63 10.31
C ARG A 781 32.67 -16.21 11.77
N VAL A 782 31.62 -16.57 12.51
CA VAL A 782 31.57 -16.49 13.97
C VAL A 782 31.49 -17.89 14.55
N VAL A 783 32.35 -18.22 15.49
CA VAL A 783 32.26 -19.44 16.32
C VAL A 783 32.06 -19.01 17.77
N ALA A 784 30.88 -19.28 18.32
CA ALA A 784 30.56 -19.03 19.71
C ALA A 784 30.39 -20.36 20.45
N GLN A 785 31.24 -20.64 21.44
CA GLN A 785 31.23 -21.85 22.27
C GLN A 785 31.28 -21.46 23.75
N GLY A 786 30.17 -21.66 24.47
CA GLY A 786 29.98 -21.08 25.79
C GLY A 786 30.16 -19.56 25.73
N ASP A 787 31.08 -19.04 26.54
CA ASP A 787 31.40 -17.60 26.60
C ASP A 787 32.51 -17.21 25.62
N ARG A 788 33.17 -18.18 24.97
CA ARG A 788 34.25 -17.93 24.01
C ARG A 788 33.66 -17.62 22.63
N ILE A 789 34.01 -16.46 22.09
CA ILE A 789 33.57 -15.97 20.78
C ILE A 789 34.80 -15.74 19.91
N GLN A 790 34.80 -16.33 18.72
CA GLN A 790 35.86 -16.18 17.73
C GLN A 790 35.31 -15.67 16.41
N VAL A 791 36.01 -14.73 15.78
CA VAL A 791 35.64 -14.18 14.47
C VAL A 791 36.76 -14.44 13.47
N TYR A 792 36.40 -14.93 12.29
CA TYR A 792 37.28 -15.26 11.18
C TYR A 792 36.89 -14.41 9.97
N LEU A 793 37.88 -13.99 9.19
CA LEU A 793 37.70 -13.18 7.98
C LEU A 793 38.57 -13.75 6.87
N ASP A 794 37.95 -14.20 5.77
CA ASP A 794 38.51 -14.91 4.60
C ASP A 794 39.26 -16.21 4.94
N ASP A 795 40.29 -16.17 5.78
CA ASP A 795 40.92 -17.36 6.36
C ASP A 795 40.02 -17.97 7.44
N MET A 796 39.36 -19.08 7.10
CA MET A 796 38.45 -19.81 8.00
C MET A 796 39.16 -20.76 8.95
N THR A 797 40.49 -20.74 9.01
CA THR A 797 41.31 -21.58 9.90
C THR A 797 41.85 -20.83 11.11
N THR A 798 42.23 -19.56 10.94
CA THR A 798 42.83 -18.74 12.00
C THR A 798 41.87 -17.64 12.46
N PRO A 799 41.44 -17.63 13.75
CA PRO A 799 40.57 -16.59 14.26
C PRO A 799 41.32 -15.26 14.34
N GLN A 800 40.73 -14.20 13.79
CA GLN A 800 41.28 -12.84 13.83
C GLN A 800 40.94 -12.13 15.14
N ILE A 801 39.76 -12.43 15.71
CA ILE A 801 39.32 -11.95 17.03
C ILE A 801 39.01 -13.17 17.91
N THR A 802 39.40 -13.13 19.19
CA THR A 802 38.97 -14.11 20.19
C THR A 802 38.70 -13.38 21.51
N VAL A 803 37.45 -13.38 21.95
CA VAL A 803 36.98 -12.72 23.17
C VAL A 803 36.26 -13.74 24.07
N THR A 804 36.27 -13.50 25.38
CA THR A 804 35.42 -14.23 26.34
C THR A 804 34.39 -13.26 26.91
N ASP A 805 33.10 -13.51 26.65
CA ASP A 805 31.98 -12.69 27.13
C ASP A 805 30.73 -13.56 27.34
N ALA A 806 30.16 -13.50 28.54
CA ALA A 806 29.03 -14.35 28.98
C ALA A 806 27.66 -13.63 28.93
N THR A 807 27.58 -12.42 28.33
CA THR A 807 26.40 -11.56 28.42
C THR A 807 25.17 -12.20 27.79
N TYR A 808 25.33 -12.84 26.62
CA TYR A 808 24.25 -13.52 25.91
C TYR A 808 24.62 -14.98 25.65
N ALA A 809 23.94 -15.89 26.35
CA ALA A 809 24.18 -17.33 26.22
C ALA A 809 23.50 -17.96 25.00
N SER A 810 22.36 -17.40 24.55
CA SER A 810 21.61 -17.89 23.39
C SER A 810 20.74 -16.82 22.75
N GLY A 811 20.32 -17.04 21.51
CA GLY A 811 19.31 -16.23 20.83
C GLY A 811 19.28 -16.47 19.32
N ALA A 812 18.54 -15.62 18.60
CA ALA A 812 18.40 -15.68 17.16
C ALA A 812 19.68 -15.27 16.41
N ILE A 813 19.74 -15.63 15.13
CA ILE A 813 20.72 -15.12 14.16
C ILE A 813 20.09 -14.05 13.28
N GLY A 814 20.93 -13.18 12.72
CA GLY A 814 20.48 -12.12 11.83
C GLY A 814 21.61 -11.49 11.04
N LEU A 815 21.23 -10.49 10.26
CA LEU A 815 22.09 -9.65 9.44
C LEU A 815 21.87 -8.21 9.85
N ARG A 816 22.91 -7.39 9.81
CA ARG A 816 22.82 -5.96 10.12
C ARG A 816 23.79 -5.19 9.27
N GLN A 817 23.31 -4.05 8.76
CA GLN A 817 24.16 -3.00 8.22
C GLN A 817 24.13 -1.78 9.14
N TYR A 818 25.22 -1.04 9.16
CA TYR A 818 25.29 0.26 9.81
C TYR A 818 25.96 1.25 8.88
N SER A 819 25.32 2.39 8.67
CA SER A 819 25.65 3.35 7.63
C SER A 819 26.41 4.56 8.15
N GLY A 820 26.34 4.84 9.45
CA GLY A 820 26.97 6.00 10.07
C GLY A 820 26.23 7.30 9.74
N THR A 821 26.26 8.22 10.71
CA THR A 821 25.35 9.36 10.92
C THR A 821 25.32 10.48 9.86
N ASP A 822 25.77 10.24 8.63
CA ASP A 822 25.49 11.20 7.57
C ASP A 822 24.07 11.00 7.04
N THR A 823 23.12 11.63 7.72
CA THR A 823 21.71 11.72 7.32
C THR A 823 21.47 12.76 6.23
N SER A 824 22.51 13.47 5.79
CA SER A 824 22.45 14.45 4.71
C SER A 824 22.78 13.85 3.34
N ASP A 825 23.34 12.64 3.30
CA ASP A 825 23.54 11.87 2.08
C ASP A 825 22.32 10.97 1.81
N PRO A 826 21.45 11.32 0.85
CA PRO A 826 20.30 10.50 0.47
C PRO A 826 20.73 9.23 -0.28
N SER A 827 22.02 9.04 -0.57
CA SER A 827 22.51 7.87 -1.27
C SER A 827 22.31 6.61 -0.40
N GLY A 828 21.50 5.70 -0.90
CA GLY A 828 21.30 4.40 -0.29
C GLY A 828 22.60 3.65 -0.10
N LYS A 829 22.87 3.27 1.15
CA LYS A 829 24.03 2.47 1.52
C LYS A 829 23.65 1.00 1.44
N THR A 830 24.30 0.26 0.56
CA THR A 830 23.93 -1.12 0.24
C THR A 830 24.96 -2.13 0.75
N VAL A 831 24.47 -3.15 1.45
CA VAL A 831 25.19 -4.37 1.80
C VAL A 831 24.51 -5.56 1.13
N ILE A 832 25.30 -6.40 0.47
CA ILE A 832 24.85 -7.67 -0.11
C ILE A 832 25.29 -8.82 0.78
N TYR A 833 24.38 -9.73 1.03
CA TYR A 833 24.65 -11.02 1.65
C TYR A 833 24.50 -12.13 0.63
N GLU A 834 25.47 -13.04 0.62
CA GLU A 834 25.42 -14.29 -0.14
C GLU A 834 25.63 -15.45 0.85
N LYS A 835 24.82 -16.51 0.70
CA LYS A 835 24.97 -17.79 1.43
C LYS A 835 25.16 -17.60 2.95
N VAL A 836 24.06 -17.42 3.66
CA VAL A 836 24.09 -17.36 5.13
C VAL A 836 23.78 -18.74 5.69
N SER A 837 24.58 -19.20 6.65
CA SER A 837 24.29 -20.44 7.37
C SER A 837 24.67 -20.35 8.83
N ALA A 838 23.97 -21.11 9.66
CA ALA A 838 24.32 -21.31 11.06
C ALA A 838 24.11 -22.77 11.44
N GLN A 839 25.04 -23.32 12.21
CA GLN A 839 24.96 -24.68 12.72
C GLN A 839 25.25 -24.67 14.22
N ARG A 840 24.43 -25.39 14.98
CA ARG A 840 24.69 -25.60 16.40
C ARG A 840 25.92 -26.49 16.56
N THR A 841 26.91 -26.06 17.34
CA THR A 841 28.12 -26.85 17.61
C THR A 841 27.96 -27.65 18.90
N GLY A 842 28.49 -28.88 18.90
CA GLY A 842 28.49 -29.75 20.10
C GLY A 842 29.23 -29.08 21.27
N ARG A 843 28.77 -29.38 22.49
CA ARG A 843 29.43 -28.90 23.72
C ARG A 843 30.85 -29.44 23.87
#